data_AF-A0AA36IJ97-F1
#
_entry.id   AF-A0AA36IJ97-F1
#
_cell.length_a   1.000
_cell.length_b   1.000
_cell.length_c   1.000
_cell.angle_alpha   90.00
_cell.angle_beta   90.00
_cell.angle_gamma   90.00
#
_symmetry.space_group_name_H-M   'P 1'
#
loop_
_entity.id
_entity.type
_entity.pdbx_description
1 polymer ?
#
loop_
_entity_poly.entity_id
_entity_poly.type
_entity_poly.pdbx_seq_one_letter_code
_entity_poly.pdbx_strand_id
1 'polypeptide(L)'
;MLHGLIHVVFRDFVLDNFGDAAWKKILARAGIENAATILEMKHYDDNLTFTAVKIGAEVAGAPLDAALELFGGYFVDFAIRSGFMKLLRSLGGNLHEFLGNLNILHHNVERDLPAAIFPLFEVGSLTTYEEGHYSFRVDYASSRPGLDALLKGALTRVALKLFQSDLEVDTKLKVGVSGGFSTEEKVANELHWQLTVRKPDKPHAEEKVELPQGGYSFFDFHSALTSYMCCQCERDEPESMVLVNTKPIMDEKEDWEQEVAAILREKRRQLEPVIGGKACPDEQHLYFHLNEVERVQVGAVLFRASSADQVSSPWTASELEDTEYFWGAYTKLDNFYAKSEDWLLPSKTPQGIKYEKRDKVRFLSQSWGIPKEWDELMGSCSYAQAKAAEICCVSKDLAARDLGSTSRWKEVFYWVDKCCIPQGDQELTGWCVNLLEEYIIFCDGLVVLVPWTYFTRLWCVYEWVCFLLVHSPMDIEICADPFMRDSTMPLFLDAIGNFKLANCQCFREDDRPVLFNKVAEYYKSVEHFEVFLKFTAIALFARCTAQRRSGKATSALEPWRYLAERQGFTVLAKKLEEMKTLLPKWRQYAVEDAEGGSGGGTHDVQTAVLKQVEAWFEKDICPLINKRRQESCSVTGMQKIEALRRAAGKVLLQEKVSSL
;
A
#
# COMPACT_ATOMS: atom_id res chain seq x y z
N MET A 1 -15.26 22.37 6.15
CA MET A 1 -14.39 21.35 6.77
C MET A 1 -13.02 21.42 6.09
N LEU A 2 -11.96 21.29 6.87
CA LEU A 2 -10.56 21.36 6.44
C LEU A 2 -9.96 19.96 6.44
N HIS A 3 -9.09 19.69 5.46
CA HIS A 3 -8.43 18.39 5.32
C HIS A 3 -7.42 18.17 6.45
N GLY A 4 -7.28 16.92 6.90
CA GLY A 4 -6.42 16.54 8.04
C GLY A 4 -4.94 16.81 7.81
N LEU A 5 -4.50 16.83 6.55
CA LEU A 5 -3.16 17.27 6.16
C LEU A 5 -2.81 18.66 6.75
N ILE A 6 -3.75 19.60 6.79
CA ILE A 6 -3.49 20.93 7.38
C ILE A 6 -3.14 20.82 8.88
N HIS A 7 -3.73 19.85 9.60
CA HIS A 7 -3.44 19.62 11.00
C HIS A 7 -2.11 18.88 11.21
N VAL A 8 -1.73 18.00 10.29
CA VAL A 8 -0.40 17.37 10.26
C VAL A 8 0.68 18.43 10.05
N VAL A 9 0.51 19.30 9.03
CA VAL A 9 1.45 20.39 8.77
C VAL A 9 1.50 21.38 9.92
N PHE A 10 0.36 21.66 10.56
CA PHE A 10 0.31 22.51 11.76
C PHE A 10 1.04 21.88 12.96
N ARG A 11 0.89 20.58 13.18
CA ARG A 11 1.65 19.84 14.20
C ARG A 11 3.14 19.95 13.93
N ASP A 12 3.58 19.66 12.72
CA ASP A 12 5.01 19.69 12.37
C ASP A 12 5.57 21.11 12.50
N PHE A 13 4.81 22.12 12.06
CA PHE A 13 5.15 23.53 12.29
C PHE A 13 5.38 23.83 13.76
N VAL A 14 4.49 23.38 14.65
CA VAL A 14 4.63 23.62 16.09
C VAL A 14 5.83 22.87 16.65
N LEU A 15 6.03 21.61 16.27
CA LEU A 15 7.14 20.79 16.76
C LEU A 15 8.49 21.36 16.34
N ASP A 16 8.63 21.75 15.08
CA ASP A 16 9.88 22.28 14.52
C ASP A 16 10.26 23.64 15.11
N ASN A 17 9.28 24.50 15.38
CA ASN A 17 9.55 25.89 15.81
C ASN A 17 9.46 26.10 17.34
N PHE A 18 8.64 25.30 18.03
CA PHE A 18 8.30 25.53 19.45
C PHE A 18 8.42 24.27 20.32
N GLY A 19 8.65 23.09 19.73
CA GLY A 19 8.92 21.84 20.44
C GLY A 19 7.70 21.16 21.07
N ASP A 20 7.93 19.95 21.59
CA ASP A 20 6.90 19.05 22.13
C ASP A 20 6.11 19.64 23.31
N ALA A 21 6.77 20.45 24.15
CA ALA A 21 6.11 21.11 25.28
C ALA A 21 5.03 22.10 24.84
N ALA A 22 5.29 22.86 23.77
CA ALA A 22 4.32 23.76 23.17
C ALA A 22 3.16 22.98 22.54
N TRP A 23 3.47 21.90 21.82
CA TRP A 23 2.48 21.04 21.19
C TRP A 23 1.51 20.40 22.19
N LYS A 24 2.02 19.82 23.29
CA LYS A 24 1.20 19.27 24.38
C LYS A 24 0.29 20.33 25.02
N LYS A 25 0.80 21.56 25.19
CA LYS A 25 0.02 22.68 25.73
C LYS A 25 -1.11 23.09 24.77
N ILE A 26 -0.87 23.06 23.45
CA ILE A 26 -1.90 23.33 22.45
C ILE A 26 -2.98 22.26 22.49
N LEU A 27 -2.62 20.98 22.48
CA LEU A 27 -3.57 19.86 22.54
C LEU A 27 -4.47 19.91 23.78
N ALA A 28 -3.87 20.13 24.95
CA ALA A 28 -4.60 20.25 26.21
C ALA A 28 -5.60 21.43 26.21
N ARG A 29 -5.21 22.58 25.63
CA ARG A 29 -6.09 23.76 25.53
C ARG A 29 -7.15 23.62 24.43
N ALA A 30 -6.87 22.83 23.40
CA ALA A 30 -7.80 22.53 22.31
C ALA A 30 -8.82 21.42 22.68
N GLY A 31 -8.70 20.81 23.88
CA GLY A 31 -9.57 19.72 24.31
C GLY A 31 -9.31 18.41 23.57
N ILE A 32 -8.09 18.21 23.05
CA ILE A 32 -7.69 17.01 22.31
C ILE A 32 -6.88 16.12 23.25
N GLU A 33 -7.47 15.01 23.71
CA GLU A 33 -6.87 14.12 24.70
C GLU A 33 -5.71 13.28 24.16
N ASN A 34 -5.70 12.98 22.85
CA ASN A 34 -4.65 12.17 22.23
C ASN A 34 -4.20 12.75 20.87
N ALA A 35 -2.90 13.04 20.75
CA ALA A 35 -2.27 13.52 19.51
C ALA A 35 -2.44 12.56 18.32
N ALA A 36 -2.62 11.25 18.59
CA ALA A 36 -2.84 10.21 17.58
C ALA A 36 -4.20 10.32 16.84
N THR A 37 -5.10 11.20 17.30
CA THR A 37 -6.39 11.47 16.65
C THR A 37 -6.31 12.47 15.50
N ILE A 38 -5.15 13.10 15.28
CA ILE A 38 -4.89 13.94 14.11
C ILE A 38 -4.43 13.06 12.95
N LEU A 39 -5.37 12.70 12.09
CA LEU A 39 -5.19 11.82 10.94
C LEU A 39 -5.20 12.66 9.66
N GLU A 40 -4.21 12.43 8.80
CA GLU A 40 -4.01 13.19 7.55
C GLU A 40 -5.23 13.18 6.63
N MET A 41 -5.89 12.02 6.50
CA MET A 41 -7.01 11.80 5.58
C MET A 41 -8.40 12.04 6.23
N LYS A 42 -8.44 12.56 7.46
CA LYS A 42 -9.69 12.88 8.15
C LYS A 42 -10.06 14.34 7.93
N HIS A 43 -11.34 14.62 7.70
CA HIS A 43 -11.84 15.99 7.66
C HIS A 43 -12.15 16.49 9.07
N TYR A 44 -11.81 17.74 9.34
CA TYR A 44 -12.05 18.40 10.61
C TYR A 44 -12.92 19.63 10.41
N ASP A 45 -13.70 19.98 11.44
CA ASP A 45 -14.44 21.24 11.47
C ASP A 45 -13.47 22.42 11.35
N ASP A 46 -13.83 23.42 10.55
CA ASP A 46 -12.98 24.59 10.33
C ASP A 46 -12.72 25.31 11.66
N ASN A 47 -13.70 25.33 12.57
CA ASN A 47 -13.56 25.92 13.90
C ASN A 47 -12.47 25.25 14.73
N LEU A 48 -12.27 23.94 14.58
CA LEU A 48 -11.19 23.24 15.29
C LEU A 48 -9.82 23.75 14.80
N THR A 49 -9.66 23.89 13.49
CA THR A 49 -8.41 24.39 12.89
C THR A 49 -8.13 25.82 13.33
N PHE A 50 -9.11 26.72 13.20
CA PHE A 50 -8.97 28.11 13.62
C PHE A 50 -8.68 28.24 15.11
N THR A 51 -9.34 27.42 15.94
CA THR A 51 -9.10 27.38 17.39
C THR A 51 -7.69 26.89 17.69
N ALA A 52 -7.21 25.83 17.04
CA ALA A 52 -5.87 25.31 17.23
C ALA A 52 -4.78 26.32 16.85
N VAL A 53 -4.94 27.02 15.71
CA VAL A 53 -4.01 28.07 15.28
C VAL A 53 -4.01 29.25 16.24
N LYS A 54 -5.18 29.68 16.71
CA LYS A 54 -5.30 30.76 17.70
C LYS A 54 -4.61 30.39 19.03
N ILE A 55 -4.85 29.18 19.53
CA ILE A 55 -4.18 28.67 20.73
C ILE A 55 -2.66 28.61 20.52
N GLY A 56 -2.22 28.16 19.33
CA GLY A 56 -0.81 28.13 18.95
C GLY A 56 -0.16 29.51 18.98
N ALA A 57 -0.81 30.53 18.40
CA ALA A 57 -0.34 31.91 18.44
C ALA A 57 -0.19 32.43 19.88
N GLU A 58 -1.18 32.15 20.74
CA GLU A 58 -1.13 32.53 22.15
C GLU A 58 -0.02 31.78 22.93
N VAL A 59 0.21 30.49 22.62
CA VAL A 59 1.30 29.70 23.22
C VAL A 59 2.67 30.23 22.78
N ALA A 60 2.80 30.65 21.52
CA ALA A 60 4.00 31.26 20.96
C ALA A 60 4.21 32.73 21.39
N GLY A 61 3.20 33.37 22.01
CA GLY A 61 3.27 34.78 22.40
C GLY A 61 3.27 35.75 21.21
N ALA A 62 2.71 35.35 20.07
CA ALA A 62 2.71 36.13 18.84
C ALA A 62 1.29 36.65 18.50
N PRO A 63 1.16 37.81 17.83
CA PRO A 63 -0.09 38.21 17.19
C PRO A 63 -0.57 37.13 16.20
N LEU A 64 -1.89 36.92 16.11
CA LEU A 64 -2.48 35.87 15.26
C LEU A 64 -2.05 36.01 13.79
N ASP A 65 -2.07 37.22 13.25
CA ASP A 65 -1.67 37.47 11.86
C ASP A 65 -0.21 37.11 11.61
N ALA A 66 0.69 37.43 12.55
CA ALA A 66 2.10 37.05 12.45
C ALA A 66 2.30 35.52 12.51
N ALA A 67 1.51 34.83 13.34
CA ALA A 67 1.53 33.36 13.40
C ALA A 67 0.99 32.72 12.11
N LEU A 68 -0.08 33.28 11.54
CA LEU A 68 -0.65 32.84 10.27
C LEU A 68 0.31 33.07 9.10
N GLU A 69 0.98 34.22 9.03
CA GLU A 69 2.02 34.50 8.03
C GLU A 69 3.18 33.49 8.11
N LEU A 70 3.67 33.20 9.32
CA LEU A 70 4.71 32.20 9.54
C LEU A 70 4.25 30.79 9.12
N PHE A 71 3.02 30.42 9.49
CA PHE A 71 2.46 29.12 9.15
C PHE A 71 2.25 28.96 7.63
N GLY A 72 1.76 29.99 6.94
CA GLY A 72 1.62 30.00 5.49
C GLY A 72 2.96 29.84 4.77
N GLY A 73 4.01 30.48 5.26
CA GLY A 73 5.36 30.27 4.75
C GLY A 73 5.86 28.84 5.01
N TYR A 74 5.67 28.34 6.23
CA TYR A 74 6.06 26.97 6.58
C TYR A 74 5.31 25.93 5.74
N PHE A 75 4.04 26.15 5.40
CA PHE A 75 3.26 25.26 4.53
C PHE A 75 3.92 25.08 3.15
N VAL A 76 4.45 26.17 2.57
CA VAL A 76 5.18 26.12 1.29
C VAL A 76 6.51 25.40 1.46
N ASP A 77 7.23 25.66 2.55
CA ASP A 77 8.49 24.95 2.85
C ASP A 77 8.25 23.45 3.07
N PHE A 78 7.17 23.08 3.76
CA PHE A 78 6.74 21.70 3.92
C PHE A 78 6.46 21.06 2.57
N ALA A 79 5.66 21.70 1.71
CA ALA A 79 5.38 21.21 0.36
C ALA A 79 6.68 21.00 -0.45
N ILE A 80 7.62 21.93 -0.35
CA ILE A 80 8.93 21.81 -1.00
C ILE A 80 9.75 20.65 -0.44
N ARG A 81 9.85 20.51 0.89
CA ARG A 81 10.58 19.41 1.56
C ARG A 81 9.95 18.04 1.30
N SER A 82 8.65 18.00 1.09
CA SER A 82 7.88 16.83 0.67
C SER A 82 8.04 16.50 -0.82
N GLY A 83 8.97 17.18 -1.53
CA GLY A 83 9.35 16.85 -2.90
C GLY A 83 8.61 17.62 -4.00
N PHE A 84 7.71 18.55 -3.65
CA PHE A 84 6.83 19.21 -4.63
C PHE A 84 7.46 20.39 -5.37
N MET A 85 8.73 20.70 -5.12
CA MET A 85 9.40 21.83 -5.77
C MET A 85 9.29 21.78 -7.30
N LYS A 86 9.43 20.61 -7.93
CA LYS A 86 9.34 20.48 -9.39
C LYS A 86 7.94 20.77 -9.94
N LEU A 87 6.89 20.25 -9.28
CA LEU A 87 5.50 20.53 -9.66
C LEU A 87 5.17 22.01 -9.46
N LEU A 88 5.50 22.57 -8.29
CA LEU A 88 5.21 23.97 -8.01
C LEU A 88 5.93 24.90 -9.01
N ARG A 89 7.15 24.54 -9.45
CA ARG A 89 7.86 25.25 -10.54
C ARG A 89 7.25 25.04 -11.93
N SER A 90 6.49 23.96 -12.17
CA SER A 90 5.86 23.75 -13.47
C SER A 90 4.59 24.58 -13.67
N LEU A 91 4.04 25.18 -12.60
CA LEU A 91 2.87 26.06 -12.69
C LEU A 91 3.20 27.42 -13.31
N GLY A 92 4.48 27.79 -13.45
CA GLY A 92 4.87 29.03 -14.11
C GLY A 92 6.34 29.37 -13.90
N GLY A 93 6.90 30.19 -14.80
CA GLY A 93 8.27 30.71 -14.69
C GLY A 93 8.40 31.89 -13.71
N ASN A 94 7.28 32.44 -13.27
CA ASN A 94 7.19 33.56 -12.34
C ASN A 94 5.90 33.49 -11.50
N LEU A 95 5.77 34.35 -10.48
CA LEU A 95 4.60 34.33 -9.58
C LEU A 95 3.27 34.63 -10.28
N HIS A 96 3.25 35.43 -11.34
CA HIS A 96 2.03 35.78 -12.08
C HIS A 96 1.48 34.54 -12.81
N GLU A 97 2.34 33.84 -13.55
CA GLU A 97 1.99 32.57 -14.22
C GLU A 97 1.61 31.48 -13.22
N PHE A 98 2.36 31.37 -12.11
CA PHE A 98 2.08 30.42 -11.04
C PHE A 98 0.65 30.58 -10.52
N LEU A 99 0.24 31.82 -10.20
CA LEU A 99 -1.10 32.09 -9.70
C LEU A 99 -2.18 31.92 -10.78
N GLY A 100 -1.86 32.25 -12.04
CA GLY A 100 -2.77 32.01 -13.17
C GLY A 100 -3.11 30.53 -13.37
N ASN A 101 -2.18 29.63 -13.03
CA ASN A 101 -2.38 28.18 -13.12
C ASN A 101 -2.78 27.52 -11.79
N LEU A 102 -2.84 28.27 -10.68
CA LEU A 102 -3.08 27.69 -9.35
C LEU A 102 -4.50 27.10 -9.21
N ASN A 103 -5.51 27.73 -9.82
CA ASN A 103 -6.86 27.19 -9.83
C ASN A 103 -6.93 25.85 -10.58
N ILE A 104 -6.12 25.64 -11.63
CA ILE A 104 -6.06 24.38 -12.36
C ILE A 104 -5.51 23.28 -11.45
N LEU A 105 -4.45 23.59 -10.69
CA LEU A 105 -3.94 22.67 -9.68
C LEU A 105 -5.01 22.34 -8.64
N HIS A 106 -5.67 23.36 -8.07
CA HIS A 106 -6.71 23.14 -7.06
C HIS A 106 -7.88 22.32 -7.60
N HIS A 107 -8.39 22.64 -8.79
CA HIS A 107 -9.46 21.88 -9.43
C HIS A 107 -9.06 20.43 -9.70
N ASN A 108 -7.82 20.21 -10.14
CA ASN A 108 -7.31 18.86 -10.29
C ASN A 108 -7.29 18.16 -8.92
N VAL A 109 -6.86 18.81 -7.84
CA VAL A 109 -6.86 18.20 -6.49
C VAL A 109 -8.26 18.02 -5.88
N GLU A 110 -9.28 18.76 -6.34
CA GLU A 110 -10.66 18.60 -5.85
C GLU A 110 -11.28 17.25 -6.24
N ARG A 111 -10.85 16.65 -7.35
CA ARG A 111 -11.51 15.46 -7.89
C ARG A 111 -11.35 14.18 -7.03
N ASP A 112 -10.27 14.01 -6.27
CA ASP A 112 -10.06 12.91 -5.31
C ASP A 112 -10.10 13.42 -3.85
N LEU A 113 -10.30 14.73 -3.65
CA LEU A 113 -10.68 15.33 -2.36
C LEU A 113 -12.03 16.06 -2.48
N PRO A 114 -13.16 15.35 -2.74
CA PRO A 114 -14.45 15.97 -3.06
C PRO A 114 -15.05 16.83 -1.93
N ALA A 115 -14.55 16.71 -0.69
CA ALA A 115 -14.95 17.55 0.45
C ALA A 115 -13.95 18.68 0.76
N ALA A 116 -12.84 18.77 0.01
CA ALA A 116 -11.92 19.90 0.12
C ALA A 116 -12.49 21.10 -0.65
N ILE A 117 -12.44 22.27 -0.01
CA ILE A 117 -12.89 23.52 -0.59
C ILE A 117 -11.67 24.41 -0.72
N PHE A 118 -11.22 24.65 -1.96
CA PHE A 118 -10.07 25.48 -2.25
C PHE A 118 -10.46 26.94 -2.47
N PRO A 119 -9.53 27.89 -2.23
CA PRO A 119 -9.74 29.26 -2.64
C PRO A 119 -9.59 29.43 -4.15
N LEU A 120 -10.28 30.42 -4.68
CA LEU A 120 -10.18 30.84 -6.08
C LEU A 120 -9.31 32.08 -6.20
N PHE A 121 -8.51 32.10 -7.27
CA PHE A 121 -7.66 33.22 -7.64
C PHE A 121 -8.06 33.76 -9.01
N GLU A 122 -8.33 35.06 -9.11
CA GLU A 122 -8.36 35.76 -10.39
C GLU A 122 -7.13 36.65 -10.48
N VAL A 123 -6.37 36.49 -11.57
CA VAL A 123 -5.10 37.18 -11.77
C VAL A 123 -5.27 38.15 -12.93
N GLY A 124 -5.13 39.43 -12.64
CA GLY A 124 -5.18 40.49 -13.65
C GLY A 124 -3.95 40.50 -14.55
N SER A 125 -4.04 41.23 -15.65
CA SER A 125 -2.88 41.51 -16.51
C SER A 125 -1.78 42.24 -15.73
N LEU A 126 -0.54 42.06 -16.17
CA LEU A 126 0.61 42.80 -15.64
C LEU A 126 0.40 44.31 -15.82
N THR A 127 0.49 45.08 -14.74
CA THR A 127 0.36 46.54 -14.73
C THR A 127 1.70 47.24 -14.99
N THR A 128 2.79 46.60 -14.58
CA THR A 128 4.18 47.01 -14.87
C THR A 128 5.00 45.76 -15.21
N TYR A 129 5.92 45.87 -16.17
CA TYR A 129 6.80 44.79 -16.55
C TYR A 129 8.13 45.33 -17.08
N GLU A 130 9.15 45.24 -16.25
CA GLU A 130 10.56 45.49 -16.56
C GLU A 130 11.37 44.26 -16.14
N GLU A 131 12.59 44.10 -16.65
CA GLU A 131 13.39 42.89 -16.43
C GLU A 131 13.62 42.64 -14.93
N GLY A 132 12.96 41.63 -14.36
CA GLY A 132 13.03 41.30 -12.93
C GLY A 132 12.13 42.14 -12.01
N HIS A 133 11.27 43.02 -12.55
CA HIS A 133 10.32 43.82 -11.77
C HIS A 133 8.95 43.83 -12.45
N TYR A 134 7.92 43.34 -11.77
CA TYR A 134 6.57 43.36 -12.33
C TYR A 134 5.50 43.44 -11.25
N SER A 135 4.35 44.01 -11.61
CA SER A 135 3.21 44.14 -10.70
C SER A 135 1.92 43.70 -11.38
N PHE A 136 0.98 43.16 -10.61
CA PHE A 136 -0.32 42.70 -11.10
C PHE A 136 -1.35 42.65 -9.98
N ARG A 137 -2.63 42.68 -10.36
CA ARG A 137 -3.75 42.53 -9.43
C ARG A 137 -4.03 41.05 -9.19
N VAL A 138 -4.32 40.69 -7.95
CA VAL A 138 -4.84 39.37 -7.57
C VAL A 138 -6.11 39.57 -6.76
N ASP A 139 -7.16 38.91 -7.20
CA ASP A 139 -8.41 38.78 -6.45
C ASP A 139 -8.47 37.36 -5.87
N TYR A 140 -8.64 37.27 -4.56
CA TYR A 140 -8.72 36.01 -3.83
C TYR A 140 -10.11 35.87 -3.22
N ALA A 141 -10.78 34.75 -3.49
CA ALA A 141 -12.06 34.42 -2.89
C ALA A 141 -11.96 33.10 -2.11
N SER A 142 -12.52 33.10 -0.90
CA SER A 142 -12.66 31.91 -0.08
C SER A 142 -13.97 31.90 0.69
N SER A 143 -14.50 30.70 0.91
CA SER A 143 -15.59 30.45 1.86
C SER A 143 -15.15 30.59 3.33
N ARG A 144 -13.83 30.75 3.60
CA ARG A 144 -13.26 30.83 4.95
C ARG A 144 -12.69 32.23 5.26
N PRO A 145 -13.19 32.92 6.31
CA PRO A 145 -12.68 34.23 6.72
C PRO A 145 -11.32 34.15 7.43
N GLY A 146 -10.56 35.25 7.43
CA GLY A 146 -9.35 35.42 8.27
C GLY A 146 -8.12 34.64 7.82
N LEU A 147 -8.01 34.33 6.53
CA LEU A 147 -6.86 33.61 5.93
C LEU A 147 -5.92 34.52 5.12
N ASP A 148 -6.13 35.83 5.17
CA ASP A 148 -5.34 36.84 4.47
C ASP A 148 -3.87 36.81 4.90
N ALA A 149 -3.59 36.80 6.20
CA ALA A 149 -2.24 36.68 6.73
C ALA A 149 -1.55 35.36 6.29
N LEU A 150 -2.29 34.25 6.28
CA LEU A 150 -1.78 32.96 5.83
C LEU A 150 -1.41 32.97 4.34
N LEU A 151 -2.29 33.54 3.51
CA LEU A 151 -2.06 33.69 2.08
C LEU A 151 -0.82 34.55 1.82
N LYS A 152 -0.68 35.69 2.51
CA LYS A 152 0.49 36.57 2.38
C LYS A 152 1.80 35.83 2.69
N GLY A 153 1.82 35.05 3.78
CA GLY A 153 2.97 34.22 4.13
C GLY A 153 3.33 33.19 3.07
N ALA A 154 2.32 32.49 2.53
CA ALA A 154 2.51 31.50 1.48
C ALA A 154 3.05 32.13 0.18
N LEU A 155 2.44 33.21 -0.30
CA LEU A 155 2.87 33.88 -1.54
C LEU A 155 4.28 34.45 -1.42
N THR A 156 4.62 35.02 -0.26
CA THR A 156 5.97 35.52 0.01
C THR A 156 6.98 34.39 -0.05
N ARG A 157 6.66 33.22 0.51
CA ARG A 157 7.55 32.06 0.47
C ARG A 157 7.68 31.47 -0.93
N VAL A 158 6.61 31.42 -1.72
CA VAL A 158 6.63 30.99 -3.12
C VAL A 158 7.54 31.89 -3.95
N ALA A 159 7.37 33.22 -3.85
CA ALA A 159 8.22 34.20 -4.54
C ALA A 159 9.70 33.98 -4.23
N LEU A 160 10.03 33.78 -2.95
CA LEU A 160 11.39 33.57 -2.49
C LEU A 160 11.98 32.22 -2.94
N LYS A 161 11.33 31.10 -2.62
CA LYS A 161 11.91 29.76 -2.79
C LYS A 161 11.79 29.23 -4.23
N LEU A 162 10.76 29.61 -4.97
CA LEU A 162 10.57 29.17 -6.36
C LEU A 162 11.17 30.18 -7.35
N PHE A 163 11.02 31.47 -7.11
CA PHE A 163 11.37 32.49 -8.12
C PHE A 163 12.53 33.40 -7.71
N GLN A 164 13.15 33.17 -6.55
CA GLN A 164 14.27 33.98 -6.03
C GLN A 164 13.94 35.48 -6.05
N SER A 165 12.69 35.82 -5.76
CA SER A 165 12.17 37.19 -5.85
C SER A 165 11.52 37.61 -4.53
N ASP A 166 11.59 38.90 -4.25
CA ASP A 166 10.92 39.53 -3.12
C ASP A 166 9.50 39.94 -3.53
N LEU A 167 8.55 39.79 -2.60
CA LEU A 167 7.14 40.14 -2.80
C LEU A 167 6.75 41.30 -1.90
N GLU A 168 6.24 42.37 -2.50
CA GLU A 168 5.54 43.45 -1.83
C GLU A 168 4.03 43.28 -2.07
N VAL A 169 3.24 43.30 -0.99
CA VAL A 169 1.78 43.18 -1.04
C VAL A 169 1.17 44.50 -0.60
N ASP A 170 0.51 45.22 -1.50
CA ASP A 170 -0.29 46.39 -1.14
C ASP A 170 -1.74 45.99 -0.89
N THR A 171 -2.15 46.12 0.36
CA THR A 171 -3.49 45.77 0.86
C THR A 171 -4.51 46.92 0.73
N LYS A 172 -4.13 48.08 0.19
CA LYS A 172 -4.93 49.33 0.19
C LYS A 172 -5.75 49.61 -1.07
N LEU A 173 -6.12 48.61 -1.87
CA LEU A 173 -7.02 48.84 -3.01
C LEU A 173 -8.48 48.97 -2.53
N LYS A 174 -9.01 50.20 -2.53
CA LYS A 174 -10.45 50.46 -2.51
C LYS A 174 -10.99 50.22 -3.92
N VAL A 175 -11.85 49.22 -4.09
CA VAL A 175 -12.48 48.86 -5.36
C VAL A 175 -13.29 50.05 -5.92
N GLY A 176 -12.86 50.52 -7.09
CA GLY A 176 -13.68 51.24 -8.05
C GLY A 176 -13.88 50.37 -9.29
N VAL A 177 -15.10 49.85 -9.42
CA VAL A 177 -15.77 49.27 -10.61
C VAL A 177 -15.55 47.78 -10.97
N SER A 178 -16.72 47.13 -11.04
CA SER A 178 -17.21 45.97 -11.80
C SER A 178 -16.21 44.98 -12.39
N GLY A 179 -16.01 43.89 -11.66
CA GLY A 179 -15.42 42.64 -12.13
C GLY A 179 -15.30 41.64 -10.99
N GLY A 180 -16.32 41.57 -10.13
CA GLY A 180 -16.35 40.60 -9.03
C GLY A 180 -16.91 39.27 -9.54
N PHE A 181 -16.48 38.18 -8.89
CA PHE A 181 -16.97 36.82 -9.13
C PHE A 181 -18.50 36.83 -9.31
N SER A 182 -18.98 36.56 -10.53
CA SER A 182 -20.41 36.38 -10.74
C SER A 182 -20.78 34.98 -10.27
N THR A 183 -21.45 34.83 -9.12
CA THR A 183 -22.52 33.83 -8.87
C THR A 183 -22.89 33.67 -7.38
N GLU A 184 -24.03 33.03 -7.18
CA GLU A 184 -24.88 32.86 -6.00
C GLU A 184 -24.28 32.07 -4.81
N GLU A 185 -22.95 31.96 -4.67
CA GLU A 185 -22.31 31.27 -3.53
C GLU A 185 -21.83 32.24 -2.42
N LYS A 186 -21.96 31.83 -1.16
CA LYS A 186 -21.56 32.62 0.02
C LYS A 186 -20.03 32.76 0.11
N VAL A 187 -19.47 33.79 -0.52
CA VAL A 187 -18.08 34.22 -0.31
C VAL A 187 -17.96 34.88 1.08
N ALA A 188 -17.12 34.33 1.96
CA ALA A 188 -16.91 34.86 3.31
C ALA A 188 -15.63 35.71 3.41
N ASN A 189 -14.72 35.58 2.46
CA ASN A 189 -13.46 36.30 2.39
C ASN A 189 -13.15 36.65 0.93
N GLU A 190 -13.12 37.94 0.63
CA GLU A 190 -12.76 38.48 -0.69
C GLU A 190 -11.66 39.51 -0.49
N LEU A 191 -10.52 39.31 -1.17
CA LEU A 191 -9.36 40.19 -1.09
C LEU A 191 -9.00 40.68 -2.49
N HIS A 192 -8.63 41.94 -2.58
CA HIS A 192 -8.13 42.57 -3.82
C HIS A 192 -6.77 43.17 -3.53
N TRP A 193 -5.70 42.52 -3.99
CA TRP A 193 -4.32 42.93 -3.72
C TRP A 193 -3.60 43.37 -4.98
N GLN A 194 -2.76 44.39 -4.84
CA GLN A 194 -1.72 44.68 -5.82
C GLN A 194 -0.44 43.98 -5.34
N LEU A 195 0.05 43.04 -6.14
CA LEU A 195 1.32 42.38 -5.89
C LEU A 195 2.40 43.06 -6.72
N THR A 196 3.54 43.33 -6.09
CA THR A 196 4.76 43.81 -6.76
C THR A 196 5.89 42.84 -6.46
N VAL A 197 6.45 42.25 -7.51
CA VAL A 197 7.55 41.27 -7.42
C VAL A 197 8.83 41.92 -7.91
N ARG A 198 9.91 41.79 -7.14
CA ARG A 198 11.23 42.33 -7.47
C ARG A 198 12.31 41.27 -7.33
N LYS A 199 13.18 41.13 -8.32
CA LYS A 199 14.44 40.39 -8.14
C LYS A 199 15.37 41.24 -7.26
N PRO A 200 15.96 40.68 -6.20
CA PRO A 200 16.88 41.40 -5.33
C PRO A 200 18.21 41.71 -6.04
N ASP A 201 18.81 42.87 -5.73
CA ASP A 201 20.11 43.30 -6.28
C ASP A 201 21.29 42.38 -5.88
N LYS A 202 21.12 41.63 -4.78
CA LYS A 202 22.05 40.58 -4.35
C LYS A 202 21.30 39.26 -4.33
N PRO A 203 21.86 38.17 -4.88
CA PRO A 203 21.24 36.86 -4.80
C PRO A 203 21.05 36.49 -3.32
N HIS A 204 19.86 36.00 -2.99
CA HIS A 204 19.60 35.36 -1.70
C HIS A 204 20.62 34.25 -1.50
N ALA A 205 21.16 34.11 -0.29
CA ALA A 205 22.09 33.03 0.01
C ALA A 205 21.44 31.68 -0.35
N GLU A 206 22.06 30.91 -1.23
CA GLU A 206 21.59 29.56 -1.56
C GLU A 206 21.70 28.68 -0.31
N GLU A 207 20.62 28.59 0.45
CA GLU A 207 20.46 27.49 1.39
C GLU A 207 20.45 26.19 0.58
N LYS A 208 21.51 25.39 0.71
CA LYS A 208 21.45 23.98 0.34
C LYS A 208 20.32 23.36 1.15
N VAL A 209 19.19 23.13 0.50
CA VAL A 209 18.12 22.31 1.06
C VAL A 209 18.67 20.89 1.15
N GLU A 210 19.19 20.52 2.31
CA GLU A 210 19.42 19.11 2.62
C GLU A 210 18.04 18.46 2.64
N LEU A 211 17.77 17.64 1.62
CA LEU A 211 16.59 16.80 1.58
C LEU A 211 16.65 15.89 2.82
N PRO A 212 15.61 15.88 3.67
CA PRO A 212 15.54 14.91 4.76
C PRO A 212 15.72 13.50 4.19
N GLN A 213 16.51 12.65 4.84
CA GLN A 213 16.66 11.23 4.46
C GLN A 213 15.40 10.38 4.73
N GLY A 214 14.21 10.99 4.68
CA GLY A 214 12.92 10.36 4.94
C GLY A 214 11.73 11.19 4.42
N GLY A 215 11.90 11.99 3.37
CA GLY A 215 10.79 12.71 2.73
C GLY A 215 10.06 11.84 1.69
N TYR A 216 8.74 12.02 1.60
CA TYR A 216 7.90 11.48 0.52
C TYR A 216 8.57 11.72 -0.84
N SER A 217 8.68 10.66 -1.62
CA SER A 217 9.31 10.71 -2.93
C SER A 217 8.39 11.41 -3.93
N PHE A 218 8.98 11.92 -5.02
CA PHE A 218 8.22 12.36 -6.19
C PHE A 218 7.18 11.30 -6.61
N PHE A 219 7.45 10.01 -6.41
CA PHE A 219 6.54 8.90 -6.69
C PHE A 219 5.39 8.74 -5.69
N ASP A 220 5.56 9.11 -4.42
CA ASP A 220 4.50 8.98 -3.40
C ASP A 220 3.39 10.01 -3.62
N PHE A 221 3.74 11.18 -4.17
CA PHE A 221 2.76 12.20 -4.59
C PHE A 221 2.40 12.10 -6.08
N HIS A 222 3.31 11.63 -6.95
CA HIS A 222 2.91 11.23 -8.30
C HIS A 222 1.85 10.14 -8.24
N SER A 223 1.94 9.15 -7.34
CA SER A 223 0.88 8.15 -7.11
C SER A 223 -0.42 8.75 -6.56
N ALA A 224 -0.36 9.90 -5.88
CA ALA A 224 -1.54 10.66 -5.44
C ALA A 224 -2.08 11.63 -6.51
N LEU A 225 -1.30 11.95 -7.55
CA LEU A 225 -1.66 12.82 -8.68
C LEU A 225 -1.91 12.05 -10.00
N THR A 226 -1.44 10.83 -10.17
CA THR A 226 -1.70 9.99 -11.35
C THR A 226 -3.08 9.39 -11.32
N SER A 227 -3.72 9.34 -10.15
CA SER A 227 -5.17 9.22 -10.03
C SER A 227 -5.92 10.41 -10.66
N TYR A 228 -5.21 11.48 -11.10
CA TYR A 228 -5.76 12.72 -11.65
C TYR A 228 -5.67 12.98 -13.17
N MET A 229 -5.25 12.04 -14.02
CA MET A 229 -5.36 12.24 -15.49
C MET A 229 -5.69 10.96 -16.27
N CYS A 230 -6.89 10.91 -16.86
CA CYS A 230 -7.17 10.17 -18.09
C CYS A 230 -7.74 11.18 -19.10
N CYS A 231 -7.12 11.29 -20.28
CA CYS A 231 -7.74 11.93 -21.44
C CYS A 231 -7.97 10.85 -22.49
N GLN A 232 -9.23 10.62 -22.85
CA GLN A 232 -9.61 10.03 -24.12
C GLN A 232 -10.26 11.13 -24.97
N CYS A 233 -9.75 11.31 -26.18
CA CYS A 233 -10.38 12.16 -27.19
C CYS A 233 -11.33 11.27 -27.99
N GLU A 234 -12.63 11.34 -27.70
CA GLU A 234 -13.62 10.93 -28.70
C GLU A 234 -13.69 12.02 -29.77
N ARG A 235 -13.58 11.58 -31.03
CA ARG A 235 -13.71 12.43 -32.19
C ARG A 235 -15.18 12.72 -32.41
N ASP A 236 -15.46 13.95 -32.81
CA ASP A 236 -16.71 14.44 -33.41
C ASP A 236 -17.77 14.98 -32.44
N GLU A 237 -17.58 16.20 -31.93
CA GLU A 237 -18.43 17.39 -32.21
C GLU A 237 -17.96 18.64 -31.41
N PRO A 238 -17.98 19.87 -31.99
CA PRO A 238 -17.62 21.09 -31.29
C PRO A 238 -18.84 21.74 -30.60
N GLU A 239 -18.67 22.09 -29.32
CA GLU A 239 -19.46 23.09 -28.57
C GLU A 239 -20.92 22.74 -28.23
N SER A 240 -21.14 21.85 -27.25
CA SER A 240 -22.16 22.07 -26.19
C SER A 240 -22.01 21.09 -25.02
N MET A 241 -21.88 21.59 -23.79
CA MET A 241 -22.17 20.81 -22.58
C MET A 241 -23.54 21.24 -22.06
N VAL A 242 -24.49 20.29 -22.05
CA VAL A 242 -25.80 20.46 -21.40
C VAL A 242 -25.69 19.98 -19.96
N LEU A 243 -25.92 20.89 -19.01
CA LEU A 243 -26.09 20.59 -17.59
C LEU A 243 -27.42 19.85 -17.37
N VAL A 244 -27.36 18.57 -16.99
CA VAL A 244 -28.54 17.83 -16.52
C VAL A 244 -28.56 17.83 -15.00
N ASN A 245 -29.35 18.77 -14.47
CA ASN A 245 -30.02 18.84 -13.17
C ASN A 245 -29.34 18.20 -11.93
N THR A 246 -28.94 19.06 -11.00
CA THR A 246 -28.47 18.76 -9.65
C THR A 246 -29.63 18.34 -8.73
N LYS A 247 -29.49 17.19 -8.06
CA LYS A 247 -30.19 16.92 -6.81
C LYS A 247 -29.24 17.23 -5.64
N PRO A 248 -29.74 17.78 -4.52
CA PRO A 248 -28.92 18.07 -3.36
C PRO A 248 -28.52 16.75 -2.68
N ILE A 249 -27.22 16.45 -2.61
CA ILE A 249 -26.71 15.29 -1.86
C ILE A 249 -26.75 15.64 -0.37
N MET A 250 -27.84 15.28 0.28
CA MET A 250 -27.77 14.86 1.68
C MET A 250 -27.20 13.44 1.72
N ASP A 251 -26.29 13.19 2.66
CA ASP A 251 -25.71 11.88 3.04
C ASP A 251 -26.55 10.65 2.65
N GLU A 252 -26.22 10.04 1.52
CA GLU A 252 -26.44 8.61 1.31
C GLU A 252 -25.10 7.94 1.58
N LYS A 253 -24.98 7.23 2.71
CA LYS A 253 -23.83 6.33 2.94
C LYS A 253 -23.68 5.42 1.72
N GLU A 254 -22.49 5.37 1.13
CA GLU A 254 -22.20 4.44 0.03
C GLU A 254 -22.58 3.02 0.47
N ASP A 255 -23.22 2.24 -0.41
CA ASP A 255 -23.84 0.93 -0.07
C ASP A 255 -22.89 -0.01 0.70
N TRP A 256 -21.58 0.04 0.40
CA TRP A 256 -20.57 -0.78 1.06
C TRP A 256 -20.38 -0.46 2.55
N GLU A 257 -20.59 0.78 3.01
CA GLU A 257 -20.42 1.12 4.44
C GLU A 257 -21.45 0.40 5.31
N GLN A 258 -22.69 0.29 4.80
CA GLN A 258 -23.76 -0.43 5.49
C GLN A 258 -23.50 -1.94 5.50
N GLU A 259 -22.96 -2.46 4.41
CA GLU A 259 -22.57 -3.87 4.27
C GLU A 259 -21.43 -4.23 5.23
N VAL A 260 -20.37 -3.43 5.28
CA VAL A 260 -19.25 -3.63 6.23
C VAL A 260 -19.75 -3.57 7.67
N ALA A 261 -20.57 -2.58 8.02
CA ALA A 261 -21.15 -2.51 9.35
C ALA A 261 -22.00 -3.75 9.70
N ALA A 262 -22.72 -4.33 8.73
CA ALA A 262 -23.46 -5.57 8.93
C ALA A 262 -22.53 -6.78 9.13
N ILE A 263 -21.48 -6.91 8.30
CA ILE A 263 -20.46 -7.95 8.44
C ILE A 263 -19.81 -7.89 9.82
N LEU A 264 -19.36 -6.70 10.25
CA LEU A 264 -18.69 -6.51 11.53
C LEU A 264 -19.58 -6.84 12.73
N ARG A 265 -20.86 -6.46 12.69
CA ARG A 265 -21.83 -6.86 13.73
C ARG A 265 -21.95 -8.37 13.83
N GLU A 266 -22.02 -9.06 12.70
CA GLU A 266 -22.12 -10.51 12.67
C GLU A 266 -20.83 -11.18 13.18
N LYS A 267 -19.65 -10.67 12.79
CA LYS A 267 -18.36 -11.16 13.34
C LYS A 267 -18.31 -11.02 14.86
N ARG A 268 -18.66 -9.85 15.40
CA ARG A 268 -18.67 -9.62 16.86
C ARG A 268 -19.65 -10.57 17.57
N ARG A 269 -20.84 -10.81 16.99
CA ARG A 269 -21.81 -11.78 17.50
C ARG A 269 -21.25 -13.20 17.54
N GLN A 270 -20.51 -13.62 16.52
CA GLN A 270 -19.86 -14.94 16.46
C GLN A 270 -18.68 -15.08 17.42
N LEU A 271 -18.00 -13.97 17.72
CA LEU A 271 -16.87 -13.95 18.66
C LEU A 271 -17.33 -14.01 20.12
N GLU A 272 -18.48 -13.43 20.47
CA GLU A 272 -19.00 -13.31 21.84
C GLU A 272 -18.94 -14.62 22.66
N PRO A 273 -19.29 -15.81 22.14
CA PRO A 273 -19.19 -17.06 22.93
C PRO A 273 -17.74 -17.48 23.26
N VAL A 274 -16.75 -17.01 22.48
CA VAL A 274 -15.33 -17.33 22.64
C VAL A 274 -14.63 -16.34 23.57
N ILE A 275 -15.02 -15.06 23.48
CA ILE A 275 -14.36 -13.95 24.19
C ILE A 275 -15.18 -13.38 25.36
N GLY A 276 -16.49 -13.59 25.36
CA GLY A 276 -17.45 -12.97 26.28
C GLY A 276 -17.19 -13.35 27.73
N GLY A 277 -17.09 -12.33 28.59
CA GLY A 277 -16.86 -12.51 30.03
C GLY A 277 -15.39 -12.70 30.45
N LYS A 278 -14.44 -12.63 29.51
CA LYS A 278 -13.01 -12.62 29.84
C LYS A 278 -12.57 -11.23 30.26
N ALA A 279 -12.16 -11.10 31.52
CA ALA A 279 -11.60 -9.85 32.02
C ALA A 279 -10.23 -9.60 31.39
N CYS A 280 -10.13 -8.57 30.55
CA CYS A 280 -8.86 -7.99 30.12
C CYS A 280 -8.90 -6.49 30.45
N PRO A 281 -7.85 -5.89 31.02
CA PRO A 281 -7.77 -4.44 31.23
C PRO A 281 -7.81 -3.64 29.91
N ASP A 282 -7.49 -4.30 28.79
CA ASP A 282 -7.45 -3.72 27.45
C ASP A 282 -7.99 -4.72 26.42
N GLU A 283 -9.17 -4.44 25.87
CA GLU A 283 -9.84 -5.30 24.87
C GLU A 283 -8.99 -5.48 23.60
N GLN A 284 -8.12 -4.52 23.26
CA GLN A 284 -7.21 -4.64 22.10
C GLN A 284 -6.15 -5.74 22.27
N HIS A 285 -5.84 -6.11 23.51
CA HIS A 285 -4.83 -7.11 23.87
C HIS A 285 -5.43 -8.44 24.33
N LEU A 286 -6.76 -8.59 24.26
CA LEU A 286 -7.46 -9.80 24.72
C LEU A 286 -6.95 -11.07 24.05
N TYR A 287 -6.51 -10.98 22.78
CA TYR A 287 -5.97 -12.12 22.03
C TYR A 287 -4.73 -12.76 22.71
N PHE A 288 -3.93 -12.00 23.47
CA PHE A 288 -2.78 -12.55 24.21
C PHE A 288 -3.18 -13.43 25.39
N HIS A 289 -4.43 -13.32 25.85
CA HIS A 289 -4.98 -14.10 26.95
C HIS A 289 -5.78 -15.32 26.48
N LEU A 290 -5.91 -15.51 25.16
CA LEU A 290 -6.60 -16.65 24.55
C LEU A 290 -5.67 -17.86 24.47
N ASN A 291 -6.20 -19.05 24.74
CA ASN A 291 -5.48 -20.29 24.46
C ASN A 291 -5.48 -20.60 22.95
N GLU A 292 -4.73 -21.61 22.52
CA GLU A 292 -4.55 -21.91 21.09
C GLU A 292 -5.86 -22.28 20.38
N VAL A 293 -6.81 -22.93 21.06
CA VAL A 293 -8.11 -23.28 20.46
C VAL A 293 -8.94 -22.02 20.24
N GLU A 294 -8.97 -21.13 21.23
CA GLU A 294 -9.73 -19.88 21.16
C GLU A 294 -9.13 -18.94 20.12
N ARG A 295 -7.81 -18.81 20.04
CA ARG A 295 -7.13 -18.03 18.99
C ARG A 295 -7.52 -18.53 17.61
N VAL A 296 -7.50 -19.84 17.39
CA VAL A 296 -7.92 -20.46 16.13
C VAL A 296 -9.40 -20.23 15.86
N GLN A 297 -10.28 -20.25 16.86
CA GLN A 297 -11.70 -19.92 16.69
C GLN A 297 -11.90 -18.46 16.28
N VAL A 298 -11.22 -17.51 16.95
CA VAL A 298 -11.24 -16.10 16.56
C VAL A 298 -10.72 -15.92 15.14
N GLY A 299 -9.60 -16.58 14.82
CA GLY A 299 -9.03 -16.56 13.48
C GLY A 299 -9.99 -17.12 12.43
N ALA A 300 -10.66 -18.24 12.71
CA ALA A 300 -11.64 -18.85 11.80
C ALA A 300 -12.83 -17.92 11.54
N VAL A 301 -13.30 -17.19 12.55
CA VAL A 301 -14.37 -16.20 12.41
C VAL A 301 -13.90 -15.00 11.58
N LEU A 302 -12.70 -14.47 11.81
CA LEU A 302 -12.24 -13.25 11.12
C LEU A 302 -11.68 -13.51 9.71
N PHE A 303 -11.29 -14.76 9.40
CA PHE A 303 -10.66 -15.08 8.13
C PHE A 303 -11.63 -14.96 6.95
N ARG A 304 -11.20 -14.21 5.92
CA ARG A 304 -11.95 -13.94 4.69
C ARG A 304 -11.06 -14.11 3.48
N ALA A 305 -11.65 -14.23 2.30
CA ALA A 305 -10.91 -14.36 1.05
C ALA A 305 -11.62 -13.62 -0.09
N SER A 306 -10.86 -13.12 -1.05
CA SER A 306 -11.36 -12.51 -2.28
C SER A 306 -11.13 -13.44 -3.46
N SER A 307 -12.06 -13.47 -4.41
CA SER A 307 -11.90 -14.22 -5.66
C SER A 307 -10.77 -13.63 -6.51
N ALA A 308 -10.15 -14.45 -7.35
CA ALA A 308 -9.04 -14.03 -8.20
C ALA A 308 -9.38 -12.83 -9.08
N ASP A 309 -10.61 -12.74 -9.60
CA ASP A 309 -11.03 -11.64 -10.49
C ASP A 309 -11.31 -10.32 -9.78
N GLN A 310 -11.33 -10.29 -8.45
CA GLN A 310 -11.34 -9.04 -7.68
C GLN A 310 -9.95 -8.43 -7.51
N VAL A 311 -8.89 -9.22 -7.64
CA VAL A 311 -7.51 -8.82 -7.32
C VAL A 311 -6.56 -8.93 -8.52
N SER A 312 -7.04 -9.47 -9.65
CA SER A 312 -6.25 -9.75 -10.83
C SER A 312 -7.10 -9.65 -12.10
N SER A 313 -6.43 -9.46 -13.24
CA SER A 313 -7.09 -9.32 -14.53
C SER A 313 -6.21 -9.89 -15.65
N PRO A 314 -6.79 -10.43 -16.73
CA PRO A 314 -6.04 -10.78 -17.93
C PRO A 314 -5.27 -9.59 -18.50
N TRP A 315 -4.21 -9.87 -19.27
CA TRP A 315 -3.40 -8.84 -19.92
C TRP A 315 -4.13 -8.22 -21.14
N THR A 316 -5.23 -7.50 -20.90
CA THR A 316 -5.95 -6.73 -21.93
C THR A 316 -6.03 -5.26 -21.49
N ALA A 317 -5.83 -4.33 -22.43
CA ALA A 317 -5.70 -2.91 -22.10
C ALA A 317 -6.94 -2.32 -21.39
N SER A 318 -8.15 -2.79 -21.73
CA SER A 318 -9.40 -2.33 -21.13
C SER A 318 -9.69 -2.92 -19.75
N GLU A 319 -9.16 -4.10 -19.40
CA GLU A 319 -9.44 -4.78 -18.13
C GLU A 319 -8.35 -4.54 -17.06
N LEU A 320 -7.21 -3.96 -17.45
CA LEU A 320 -6.11 -3.64 -16.55
C LEU A 320 -6.30 -2.31 -15.80
N GLU A 321 -7.12 -1.38 -16.32
CA GLU A 321 -7.45 -0.11 -15.66
C GLU A 321 -8.15 -0.34 -14.30
N ASP A 322 -9.07 -1.30 -14.21
CA ASP A 322 -9.76 -1.66 -12.96
C ASP A 322 -8.80 -2.20 -11.88
N THR A 323 -7.70 -2.84 -12.29
CA THR A 323 -6.73 -3.42 -11.36
C THR A 323 -5.73 -2.42 -10.80
N GLU A 324 -5.53 -1.30 -11.49
CA GLU A 324 -4.69 -0.21 -10.99
C GLU A 324 -5.29 0.40 -9.72
N TYR A 325 -6.62 0.54 -9.68
CA TYR A 325 -7.31 0.97 -8.47
C TYR A 325 -7.09 -0.01 -7.31
N PHE A 326 -7.24 -1.33 -7.53
CA PHE A 326 -6.99 -2.32 -6.48
C PHE A 326 -5.55 -2.31 -5.98
N TRP A 327 -4.54 -2.19 -6.85
CA TRP A 327 -3.14 -2.28 -6.43
C TRP A 327 -2.52 -0.94 -6.02
N GLY A 328 -3.11 0.18 -6.45
CA GLY A 328 -2.61 1.54 -6.23
C GLY A 328 -3.36 2.36 -5.17
N ALA A 329 -4.66 2.14 -4.97
CA ALA A 329 -5.46 3.01 -4.09
C ALA A 329 -5.42 2.58 -2.61
N TYR A 330 -5.09 3.48 -1.69
CA TYR A 330 -5.13 3.22 -0.23
C TYR A 330 -6.30 3.90 0.50
N THR A 331 -7.28 4.38 -0.25
CA THR A 331 -8.50 5.02 0.24
C THR A 331 -9.68 4.05 0.20
N LYS A 332 -10.64 4.21 1.11
CA LYS A 332 -11.86 3.37 1.18
C LYS A 332 -11.55 1.87 1.18
N LEU A 333 -10.53 1.44 1.92
CA LEU A 333 -10.08 0.05 1.95
C LEU A 333 -11.21 -0.94 2.31
N ASP A 334 -12.11 -0.51 3.18
CA ASP A 334 -13.27 -1.29 3.59
C ASP A 334 -14.27 -1.57 2.45
N ASN A 335 -14.25 -0.82 1.34
CA ASN A 335 -14.99 -1.18 0.12
C ASN A 335 -14.48 -2.52 -0.45
N PHE A 336 -13.16 -2.74 -0.44
CA PHE A 336 -12.62 -4.04 -0.84
C PHE A 336 -12.93 -5.12 0.21
N TYR A 337 -13.00 -4.75 1.49
CA TYR A 337 -13.43 -5.66 2.55
C TYR A 337 -14.87 -6.13 2.38
N ALA A 338 -15.79 -5.24 1.97
CA ALA A 338 -17.17 -5.57 1.64
C ALA A 338 -17.25 -6.67 0.56
N LYS A 339 -16.36 -6.61 -0.45
CA LYS A 339 -16.30 -7.55 -1.57
C LYS A 339 -15.65 -8.90 -1.25
N SER A 340 -14.83 -8.97 -0.20
CA SER A 340 -14.29 -10.25 0.28
C SER A 340 -15.41 -11.12 0.84
N GLU A 341 -15.17 -12.41 1.02
CA GLU A 341 -16.17 -13.35 1.50
C GLU A 341 -15.61 -14.22 2.63
N ASP A 342 -16.49 -14.73 3.49
CA ASP A 342 -16.09 -15.70 4.49
C ASP A 342 -15.61 -17.00 3.83
N TRP A 343 -14.53 -17.56 4.37
CA TRP A 343 -13.98 -18.82 3.90
C TRP A 343 -14.82 -20.03 4.33
N LEU A 344 -15.58 -19.91 5.41
CA LEU A 344 -16.51 -20.93 5.86
C LEU A 344 -17.91 -20.56 5.40
N LEU A 345 -18.44 -21.35 4.47
CA LEU A 345 -19.74 -21.11 3.87
C LEU A 345 -20.82 -21.90 4.61
N PRO A 346 -21.94 -21.26 5.02
CA PRO A 346 -23.04 -21.96 5.65
C PRO A 346 -23.81 -22.78 4.61
N SER A 347 -23.89 -24.09 4.84
CA SER A 347 -24.66 -25.06 4.08
C SER A 347 -25.85 -25.55 4.92
N LYS A 348 -27.07 -25.31 4.44
CA LYS A 348 -28.29 -25.76 5.12
C LYS A 348 -28.45 -27.27 4.92
N THR A 349 -28.43 -28.01 6.02
CA THR A 349 -28.70 -29.45 6.06
C THR A 349 -29.99 -29.73 6.84
N PRO A 350 -30.61 -30.92 6.69
CA PRO A 350 -31.75 -31.32 7.51
C PRO A 350 -31.46 -31.33 9.02
N GLN A 351 -30.19 -31.43 9.43
CA GLN A 351 -29.77 -31.42 10.85
C GLN A 351 -29.37 -30.03 11.37
N GLY A 352 -29.42 -28.97 10.55
CA GLY A 352 -29.02 -27.60 10.92
C GLY A 352 -28.09 -26.95 9.89
N ILE A 353 -27.44 -25.85 10.28
CA ILE A 353 -26.42 -25.20 9.45
C ILE A 353 -25.08 -25.93 9.67
N LYS A 354 -24.47 -26.39 8.59
CA LYS A 354 -23.11 -26.95 8.56
C LYS A 354 -22.21 -25.95 7.87
N TYR A 355 -21.00 -25.73 8.35
CA TYR A 355 -20.03 -24.89 7.65
C TYR A 355 -19.13 -25.74 6.76
N GLU A 356 -18.89 -25.28 5.55
CA GLU A 356 -18.00 -25.92 4.59
C GLU A 356 -16.86 -24.96 4.24
N LYS A 357 -15.62 -25.46 4.41
CA LYS A 357 -14.42 -24.74 3.99
C LYS A 357 -14.50 -24.47 2.49
N ARG A 358 -14.29 -23.23 2.10
CA ARG A 358 -14.05 -22.83 0.72
C ARG A 358 -12.77 -23.50 0.25
N ASP A 359 -12.89 -24.24 -0.85
CA ASP A 359 -11.74 -24.89 -1.46
C ASP A 359 -10.77 -23.85 -2.03
N LYS A 360 -9.46 -24.10 -1.86
CA LYS A 360 -8.37 -23.43 -2.58
C LYS A 360 -8.17 -21.95 -2.21
N VAL A 361 -8.22 -21.61 -0.93
CA VAL A 361 -7.80 -20.28 -0.46
C VAL A 361 -6.28 -20.21 -0.36
N ARG A 362 -5.65 -19.29 -1.10
CA ARG A 362 -4.20 -19.04 -1.08
C ARG A 362 -3.89 -17.82 -0.23
N PHE A 363 -2.83 -17.87 0.56
CA PHE A 363 -2.27 -16.67 1.18
C PHE A 363 -1.51 -15.89 0.11
N LEU A 364 -1.80 -14.61 -0.10
CA LEU A 364 -1.05 -13.77 -1.04
C LEU A 364 -0.07 -12.90 -0.27
N SER A 365 1.23 -13.16 -0.45
CA SER A 365 2.30 -12.34 0.10
C SER A 365 2.92 -11.48 -1.00
N GLN A 366 3.03 -10.17 -0.76
CA GLN A 366 3.55 -9.22 -1.74
C GLN A 366 4.10 -7.95 -1.10
N SER A 367 4.93 -7.22 -1.85
CA SER A 367 5.39 -5.88 -1.46
C SER A 367 4.49 -4.80 -2.06
N TRP A 368 3.87 -4.02 -1.18
CA TRP A 368 3.07 -2.86 -1.56
C TRP A 368 3.88 -1.75 -2.22
N GLY A 369 5.10 -1.49 -1.73
CA GLY A 369 5.95 -0.39 -2.22
C GLY A 369 6.56 -0.69 -3.59
N ILE A 370 6.47 0.29 -4.50
CA ILE A 370 7.08 0.24 -5.83
C ILE A 370 8.61 0.30 -5.68
N PRO A 371 9.39 -0.60 -6.30
CA PRO A 371 10.85 -0.48 -6.34
C PRO A 371 11.28 0.87 -6.94
N LYS A 372 12.28 1.53 -6.34
CA LYS A 372 12.71 2.88 -6.79
C LYS A 372 13.21 2.88 -8.23
N GLU A 373 13.83 1.78 -8.65
CA GLU A 373 14.39 1.56 -9.97
C GLU A 373 13.38 0.94 -10.94
N TRP A 374 12.09 0.85 -10.57
CA TRP A 374 11.07 0.16 -11.35
C TRP A 374 11.00 0.71 -12.78
N ASP A 375 10.75 2.01 -12.95
CA ASP A 375 10.55 2.60 -14.28
C ASP A 375 11.79 2.43 -15.17
N GLU A 376 12.99 2.55 -14.59
CA GLU A 376 14.26 2.38 -15.29
C GLU A 376 14.47 0.93 -15.76
N LEU A 377 14.18 -0.05 -14.91
CA LEU A 377 14.47 -1.46 -15.18
C LEU A 377 13.32 -2.20 -15.89
N MET A 378 12.10 -1.72 -15.72
CA MET A 378 10.87 -2.38 -16.14
C MET A 378 10.21 -1.74 -17.36
N GLY A 379 10.51 -0.46 -17.64
CA GLY A 379 9.97 0.29 -18.76
C GLY A 379 8.54 0.77 -18.50
N SER A 380 7.69 0.77 -19.52
CA SER A 380 6.34 1.34 -19.46
C SER A 380 5.27 0.49 -18.75
N CYS A 381 5.63 -0.67 -18.20
CA CYS A 381 4.69 -1.53 -17.49
C CYS A 381 4.53 -1.04 -16.05
N SER A 382 3.30 -0.73 -15.61
CA SER A 382 3.08 -0.31 -14.24
C SER A 382 3.26 -1.49 -13.25
N TYR A 383 3.70 -1.18 -12.04
CA TYR A 383 3.88 -2.19 -11.00
C TYR A 383 2.57 -2.90 -10.65
N ALA A 384 1.46 -2.15 -10.65
CA ALA A 384 0.11 -2.67 -10.44
C ALA A 384 -0.29 -3.69 -11.51
N GLN A 385 -0.11 -3.33 -12.79
CA GLN A 385 -0.43 -4.20 -13.93
C GLN A 385 0.40 -5.48 -13.92
N ALA A 386 1.70 -5.39 -13.62
CA ALA A 386 2.57 -6.55 -13.49
C ALA A 386 2.08 -7.53 -12.40
N LYS A 387 1.66 -7.01 -11.23
CA LYS A 387 1.10 -7.83 -10.14
C LYS A 387 -0.23 -8.47 -10.54
N ALA A 388 -1.16 -7.68 -11.07
CA ALA A 388 -2.48 -8.15 -11.46
C ALA A 388 -2.40 -9.25 -12.52
N ALA A 389 -1.60 -9.05 -13.56
CA ALA A 389 -1.50 -10.06 -14.60
C ALA A 389 -0.81 -11.34 -14.13
N GLU A 390 0.23 -11.22 -13.30
CA GLU A 390 0.93 -12.39 -12.78
C GLU A 390 0.04 -13.21 -11.85
N ILE A 391 -0.80 -12.55 -11.03
CA ILE A 391 -1.82 -13.27 -10.25
C ILE A 391 -2.80 -13.98 -11.18
N CYS A 392 -3.28 -13.34 -12.23
CA CYS A 392 -4.21 -13.97 -13.19
C CYS A 392 -3.57 -15.20 -13.86
N CYS A 393 -2.28 -15.13 -14.21
CA CYS A 393 -1.52 -16.27 -14.74
C CYS A 393 -1.47 -17.43 -13.75
N VAL A 394 -1.02 -17.19 -12.51
CA VAL A 394 -0.95 -18.25 -11.50
C VAL A 394 -2.33 -18.76 -11.11
N SER A 395 -3.37 -17.92 -11.09
CA SER A 395 -4.76 -18.37 -10.84
C SER A 395 -5.23 -19.34 -11.92
N LYS A 396 -4.86 -19.12 -13.20
CA LYS A 396 -5.18 -20.05 -14.29
C LYS A 396 -4.43 -21.37 -14.15
N ASP A 397 -3.16 -21.33 -13.77
CA ASP A 397 -2.36 -22.54 -13.55
C ASP A 397 -2.90 -23.34 -12.34
N LEU A 398 -3.22 -22.64 -11.25
CA LEU A 398 -3.87 -23.23 -10.07
C LEU A 398 -5.24 -23.83 -10.44
N ALA A 399 -6.07 -23.14 -11.21
CA ALA A 399 -7.37 -23.68 -11.62
C ALA A 399 -7.25 -24.86 -12.60
N ALA A 400 -6.27 -24.87 -13.49
CA ALA A 400 -5.97 -26.03 -14.32
C ALA A 400 -5.61 -27.26 -13.47
N ARG A 401 -4.70 -27.07 -12.50
CA ARG A 401 -4.22 -28.12 -11.61
C ARG A 401 -5.28 -28.62 -10.64
N ASP A 402 -5.95 -27.69 -9.97
CA ASP A 402 -6.78 -27.96 -8.80
C ASP A 402 -8.27 -28.08 -9.12
N LEU A 403 -8.73 -27.44 -10.21
CA LEU A 403 -10.14 -27.39 -10.63
C LEU A 403 -10.38 -28.02 -12.01
N GLY A 404 -9.32 -28.51 -12.68
CA GLY A 404 -9.38 -29.20 -13.97
C GLY A 404 -9.56 -28.31 -15.19
N SER A 405 -9.56 -26.98 -15.05
CA SER A 405 -9.69 -26.06 -16.18
C SER A 405 -9.15 -24.66 -15.86
N THR A 406 -8.39 -24.07 -16.79
CA THR A 406 -7.93 -22.66 -16.71
C THR A 406 -9.09 -21.66 -16.73
N SER A 407 -10.25 -22.01 -17.31
CA SER A 407 -11.42 -21.12 -17.36
C SER A 407 -12.03 -20.84 -15.99
N ARG A 408 -11.76 -21.71 -15.01
CA ARG A 408 -12.26 -21.63 -13.62
C ARG A 408 -11.35 -20.80 -12.71
N TRP A 409 -10.41 -20.03 -13.27
CA TRP A 409 -9.44 -19.24 -12.48
C TRP A 409 -10.09 -18.26 -11.49
N LYS A 410 -11.31 -17.78 -11.78
CA LYS A 410 -12.09 -16.93 -10.88
C LYS A 410 -12.54 -17.63 -9.58
N GLU A 411 -12.56 -18.95 -9.59
CA GLU A 411 -12.89 -19.77 -8.42
C GLU A 411 -11.65 -20.05 -7.53
N VAL A 412 -10.50 -19.48 -7.86
CA VAL A 412 -9.33 -19.43 -6.97
C VAL A 412 -9.49 -18.23 -6.04
N PHE A 413 -9.22 -18.43 -4.75
CA PHE A 413 -9.41 -17.40 -3.74
C PHE A 413 -8.09 -17.02 -3.09
N TYR A 414 -7.98 -15.75 -2.69
CA TYR A 414 -6.81 -15.19 -2.04
C TYR A 414 -7.19 -14.51 -0.74
N TRP A 415 -6.46 -14.84 0.33
CA TRP A 415 -6.38 -13.97 1.49
C TRP A 415 -5.37 -12.86 1.18
N VAL A 416 -5.81 -11.61 1.26
CA VAL A 416 -5.00 -10.41 1.03
C VAL A 416 -5.25 -9.44 2.18
N ASP A 417 -4.19 -9.02 2.87
CA ASP A 417 -4.24 -8.10 4.02
C ASP A 417 -5.12 -6.86 3.78
N LYS A 418 -5.06 -6.29 2.58
CA LYS A 418 -5.82 -5.10 2.18
C LYS A 418 -7.33 -5.28 2.22
N CYS A 419 -7.85 -6.44 1.79
CA CYS A 419 -9.29 -6.65 1.59
C CYS A 419 -9.87 -7.79 2.44
N CYS A 420 -9.05 -8.56 3.14
CA CYS A 420 -9.51 -9.65 4.00
C CYS A 420 -9.43 -9.30 5.49
N ILE A 421 -9.03 -8.06 5.82
CA ILE A 421 -9.00 -7.49 7.17
C ILE A 421 -9.87 -6.23 7.18
N PRO A 422 -10.67 -6.01 8.25
CA PRO A 422 -11.51 -4.81 8.36
C PRO A 422 -10.71 -3.56 8.75
N GLN A 423 -10.07 -2.95 7.75
CA GLN A 423 -9.10 -1.84 7.90
C GLN A 423 -9.66 -0.62 8.67
N GLY A 424 -10.96 -0.36 8.62
CA GLY A 424 -11.61 0.72 9.38
C GLY A 424 -11.92 0.39 10.86
N ASP A 425 -11.87 -0.87 11.26
CA ASP A 425 -12.05 -1.32 12.65
C ASP A 425 -10.69 -1.59 13.29
N GLN A 426 -10.18 -0.61 14.06
CA GLN A 426 -8.83 -0.68 14.62
C GLN A 426 -8.63 -1.84 15.59
N GLU A 427 -9.67 -2.22 16.34
CA GLU A 427 -9.61 -3.32 17.31
C GLU A 427 -9.47 -4.65 16.58
N LEU A 428 -10.39 -4.95 15.66
CA LEU A 428 -10.35 -6.20 14.90
C LEU A 428 -9.15 -6.26 13.96
N THR A 429 -8.72 -5.13 13.39
CA THR A 429 -7.47 -5.04 12.64
C THR A 429 -6.28 -5.43 13.51
N GLY A 430 -6.19 -4.92 14.73
CA GLY A 430 -5.15 -5.28 15.69
C GLY A 430 -5.12 -6.78 15.99
N TRP A 431 -6.30 -7.41 16.11
CA TRP A 431 -6.38 -8.86 16.28
C TRP A 431 -5.90 -9.60 15.04
N CYS A 432 -6.37 -9.20 13.85
CA CYS A 432 -5.96 -9.80 12.58
C CYS A 432 -4.44 -9.79 12.37
N VAL A 433 -3.78 -8.67 12.67
CA VAL A 433 -2.31 -8.53 12.57
C VAL A 433 -1.58 -9.56 13.43
N ASN A 434 -2.14 -9.90 14.59
CA ASN A 434 -1.52 -10.84 15.53
C ASN A 434 -1.84 -12.30 15.25
N LEU A 435 -2.93 -12.57 14.51
CA LEU A 435 -3.43 -13.90 14.15
C LEU A 435 -2.85 -14.45 12.83
N LEU A 436 -1.71 -13.94 12.36
CA LEU A 436 -1.13 -14.35 11.08
C LEU A 436 -0.89 -15.88 10.99
N GLU A 437 -0.44 -16.51 12.07
CA GLU A 437 -0.23 -17.96 12.12
C GLU A 437 -1.56 -18.73 11.96
N GLU A 438 -2.62 -18.25 12.61
CA GLU A 438 -3.97 -18.77 12.49
C GLU A 438 -4.55 -18.56 11.09
N TYR A 439 -4.22 -17.48 10.39
CA TYR A 439 -4.67 -17.29 9.02
C TYR A 439 -3.93 -18.22 8.06
N ILE A 440 -2.61 -18.29 8.21
CA ILE A 440 -1.77 -19.17 7.40
C ILE A 440 -2.23 -20.62 7.55
N ILE A 441 -2.61 -21.10 8.74
CA ILE A 441 -3.01 -22.51 8.93
C ILE A 441 -4.28 -22.90 8.17
N PHE A 442 -5.17 -21.94 7.88
CA PHE A 442 -6.38 -22.18 7.10
C PHE A 442 -6.15 -22.09 5.60
N CYS A 443 -5.08 -21.42 5.15
CA CYS A 443 -4.70 -21.37 3.74
C CYS A 443 -4.23 -22.74 3.21
N ASP A 444 -4.53 -23.01 1.96
CA ASP A 444 -4.15 -24.23 1.23
C ASP A 444 -2.85 -24.06 0.43
N GLY A 445 -2.26 -22.87 0.41
CA GLY A 445 -1.06 -22.55 -0.36
C GLY A 445 -0.62 -21.10 -0.16
N LEU A 446 0.63 -20.79 -0.52
CA LEU A 446 1.19 -19.44 -0.54
C LEU A 446 1.49 -19.05 -1.98
N VAL A 447 1.03 -17.87 -2.38
CA VAL A 447 1.43 -17.23 -3.64
C VAL A 447 2.24 -16.00 -3.29
N VAL A 448 3.45 -15.90 -3.86
CA VAL A 448 4.37 -14.81 -3.56
C VAL A 448 4.65 -13.98 -4.80
N LEU A 449 4.12 -12.75 -4.85
CA LEU A 449 4.53 -11.75 -5.83
C LEU A 449 5.84 -11.11 -5.36
N VAL A 450 6.94 -11.49 -6.01
CA VAL A 450 8.27 -11.26 -5.47
C VAL A 450 9.09 -10.30 -6.35
N PRO A 451 8.98 -8.97 -6.18
CA PRO A 451 9.99 -8.05 -6.70
C PRO A 451 11.32 -8.25 -5.95
N TRP A 452 12.41 -7.71 -6.47
CA TRP A 452 13.71 -7.75 -5.78
C TRP A 452 13.70 -7.06 -4.40
N THR A 453 12.76 -6.14 -4.16
CA THR A 453 12.56 -5.47 -2.86
C THR A 453 11.77 -6.31 -1.85
N TYR A 454 11.22 -7.48 -2.21
CA TYR A 454 10.42 -8.29 -1.29
C TYR A 454 11.19 -8.65 -0.01
N PHE A 455 12.47 -9.03 -0.15
CA PHE A 455 13.33 -9.40 0.98
C PHE A 455 13.78 -8.22 1.85
N THR A 456 13.41 -6.98 1.49
CA THR A 456 13.66 -5.81 2.32
C THR A 456 12.46 -5.45 3.21
N ARG A 457 11.34 -6.18 3.12
CA ARG A 457 10.10 -5.88 3.86
C ARG A 457 9.88 -6.89 4.99
N LEU A 458 9.74 -6.39 6.22
CA LEU A 458 9.71 -7.21 7.44
C LEU A 458 8.52 -8.17 7.49
N TRP A 459 7.31 -7.70 7.14
CA TRP A 459 6.11 -8.52 7.05
C TRP A 459 6.25 -9.63 6.00
N CYS A 460 6.69 -9.28 4.78
CA CYS A 460 6.87 -10.22 3.68
C CYS A 460 7.79 -11.39 4.06
N VAL A 461 8.96 -11.09 4.64
CA VAL A 461 9.90 -12.14 5.02
C VAL A 461 9.40 -12.99 6.18
N TYR A 462 8.59 -12.43 7.07
CA TYR A 462 7.95 -13.18 8.14
C TYR A 462 6.85 -14.11 7.59
N GLU A 463 5.96 -13.62 6.72
CA GLU A 463 4.93 -14.42 6.05
C GLU A 463 5.52 -15.63 5.33
N TRP A 464 6.59 -15.42 4.57
CA TRP A 464 7.32 -16.47 3.86
C TRP A 464 7.75 -17.60 4.79
N VAL A 465 8.47 -17.26 5.87
CA VAL A 465 9.02 -18.30 6.74
C VAL A 465 7.95 -18.90 7.65
N CYS A 466 6.94 -18.11 8.05
CA CYS A 466 5.81 -18.56 8.85
C CYS A 466 5.01 -19.61 8.09
N PHE A 467 4.75 -19.38 6.79
CA PHE A 467 4.12 -20.38 5.94
C PHE A 467 4.92 -21.70 5.92
N LEU A 468 6.23 -21.63 5.80
CA LEU A 468 7.11 -22.80 5.81
C LEU A 468 7.22 -23.51 7.18
N LEU A 469 6.79 -22.88 8.28
CA LEU A 469 6.60 -23.57 9.55
C LEU A 469 5.37 -24.47 9.52
N VAL A 470 4.32 -24.03 8.84
CA VAL A 470 2.97 -24.62 8.88
C VAL A 470 2.71 -25.58 7.71
N HIS A 471 3.26 -25.33 6.54
CA HIS A 471 2.89 -26.01 5.29
C HIS A 471 4.07 -26.65 4.58
N SER A 472 3.78 -27.37 3.49
CA SER A 472 4.82 -27.96 2.63
C SER A 472 5.46 -26.87 1.77
N PRO A 473 6.78 -26.95 1.48
CA PRO A 473 7.39 -26.12 0.45
C PRO A 473 6.80 -26.35 -0.95
N MET A 474 6.10 -27.47 -1.17
CA MET A 474 5.37 -27.72 -2.42
C MET A 474 4.21 -26.74 -2.62
N ASP A 475 3.60 -26.27 -1.53
CA ASP A 475 2.40 -25.44 -1.53
C ASP A 475 2.70 -23.95 -1.79
N ILE A 476 3.94 -23.62 -2.17
CA ILE A 476 4.39 -22.26 -2.47
C ILE A 476 4.56 -22.09 -3.97
N GLU A 477 3.89 -21.08 -4.53
CA GLU A 477 4.10 -20.61 -5.90
C GLU A 477 4.82 -19.27 -5.89
N ILE A 478 5.92 -19.20 -6.64
CA ILE A 478 6.74 -18.00 -6.77
C ILE A 478 6.39 -17.30 -8.08
N CYS A 479 5.79 -16.14 -7.95
CA CYS A 479 5.39 -15.28 -9.04
C CYS A 479 6.49 -14.24 -9.29
N ALA A 480 7.51 -14.64 -10.03
CA ALA A 480 8.72 -13.86 -10.30
C ALA A 480 8.93 -13.52 -11.78
N ASP A 481 8.08 -14.03 -12.67
CA ASP A 481 8.28 -13.92 -14.12
C ASP A 481 8.25 -12.47 -14.64
N PRO A 482 7.34 -11.59 -14.21
CA PRO A 482 7.41 -10.20 -14.63
C PRO A 482 8.65 -9.50 -14.04
N PHE A 483 9.12 -9.90 -12.86
CA PHE A 483 10.13 -9.17 -12.09
C PHE A 483 11.57 -9.57 -12.43
N MET A 484 11.79 -10.77 -12.95
CA MET A 484 13.12 -11.35 -13.08
C MET A 484 13.62 -11.35 -14.52
N ARG A 485 14.51 -10.40 -14.80
CA ARG A 485 15.20 -10.20 -16.07
C ARG A 485 16.71 -10.34 -15.83
N ASP A 486 17.48 -10.45 -16.91
CA ASP A 486 18.95 -10.46 -16.81
C ASP A 486 19.47 -9.19 -16.09
N SER A 487 18.79 -8.04 -16.28
CA SER A 487 19.10 -6.77 -15.60
C SER A 487 18.75 -6.73 -14.12
N THR A 488 17.72 -7.45 -13.68
CA THR A 488 17.24 -7.43 -12.28
C THR A 488 17.74 -8.60 -11.45
N MET A 489 18.23 -9.68 -12.08
CA MET A 489 18.79 -10.86 -11.41
C MET A 489 19.84 -10.50 -10.33
N PRO A 490 20.81 -9.59 -10.56
CA PRO A 490 21.76 -9.20 -9.52
C PRO A 490 21.10 -8.64 -8.26
N LEU A 491 19.98 -7.92 -8.40
CA LEU A 491 19.24 -7.33 -7.28
C LEU A 491 18.61 -8.42 -6.39
N PHE A 492 18.07 -9.49 -6.99
CA PHE A 492 17.57 -10.63 -6.23
C PHE A 492 18.70 -11.35 -5.48
N LEU A 493 19.82 -11.60 -6.15
CA LEU A 493 20.96 -12.30 -5.55
C LEU A 493 21.59 -11.51 -4.41
N ASP A 494 21.62 -10.18 -4.54
CA ASP A 494 22.08 -9.27 -3.50
C ASP A 494 21.10 -9.25 -2.31
N ALA A 495 19.81 -9.02 -2.58
CA ALA A 495 18.77 -8.95 -1.55
C ALA A 495 18.70 -10.24 -0.72
N ILE A 496 18.78 -11.40 -1.35
CA ILE A 496 18.79 -12.69 -0.64
C ILE A 496 20.16 -12.94 0.00
N GLY A 497 21.26 -12.76 -0.74
CA GLY A 497 22.59 -13.09 -0.25
C GLY A 497 23.03 -12.28 0.97
N ASN A 498 22.70 -10.99 0.94
CA ASN A 498 23.03 -10.02 1.99
C ASN A 498 21.87 -9.80 2.97
N PHE A 499 20.81 -10.61 2.89
CA PHE A 499 19.65 -10.49 3.77
C PHE A 499 20.06 -10.42 5.24
N LYS A 500 19.50 -9.42 5.92
CA LYS A 500 19.58 -9.19 7.36
C LYS A 500 18.25 -8.71 7.88
N LEU A 501 17.71 -9.38 8.90
CA LEU A 501 16.40 -9.07 9.47
C LEU A 501 16.35 -7.62 10.01
N ALA A 502 17.46 -7.17 10.60
CA ALA A 502 17.60 -5.81 11.12
C ALA A 502 17.47 -4.72 10.05
N ASN A 503 17.76 -5.03 8.79
CA ASN A 503 17.71 -4.08 7.69
C ASN A 503 16.34 -4.01 7.00
N CYS A 504 15.38 -4.86 7.43
CA CYS A 504 14.06 -4.85 6.84
C CYS A 504 13.27 -3.59 7.24
N GLN A 505 12.60 -2.99 6.26
CA GLN A 505 11.65 -1.90 6.40
C GLN A 505 10.34 -2.43 6.99
N CYS A 506 9.74 -1.65 7.89
CA CYS A 506 8.41 -1.90 8.41
C CYS A 506 7.55 -0.67 8.12
N PHE A 507 6.35 -0.85 7.56
CA PHE A 507 5.48 0.29 7.24
C PHE A 507 4.97 0.95 8.53
N ARG A 508 4.58 0.14 9.52
CA ARG A 508 4.28 0.57 10.89
C ARG A 508 5.39 0.08 11.80
N GLU A 509 6.25 0.97 12.26
CA GLU A 509 7.39 0.58 13.11
C GLU A 509 6.98 -0.07 14.44
N ASP A 510 5.75 0.16 14.91
CA ASP A 510 5.16 -0.53 16.08
C ASP A 510 5.01 -2.06 15.88
N ASP A 511 4.95 -2.53 14.63
CA ASP A 511 4.87 -3.97 14.32
C ASP A 511 6.23 -4.65 14.44
N ARG A 512 7.34 -3.90 14.38
CA ARG A 512 8.69 -4.47 14.39
C ARG A 512 8.96 -5.28 15.67
N PRO A 513 8.72 -4.76 16.89
CA PRO A 513 8.86 -5.56 18.10
C PRO A 513 8.02 -6.83 18.10
N VAL A 514 6.79 -6.78 17.57
CA VAL A 514 5.88 -7.93 17.47
C VAL A 514 6.51 -9.03 16.61
N LEU A 515 6.99 -8.68 15.42
CA LEU A 515 7.61 -9.64 14.50
C LEU A 515 8.94 -10.18 15.03
N PHE A 516 9.76 -9.34 15.67
CA PHE A 516 11.00 -9.80 16.30
C PHE A 516 10.74 -10.78 17.45
N ASN A 517 9.70 -10.53 18.27
CA ASN A 517 9.29 -11.46 19.32
C ASN A 517 8.82 -12.79 18.74
N LYS A 518 8.04 -12.76 17.66
CA LYS A 518 7.63 -13.97 16.93
C LYS A 518 8.83 -14.73 16.36
N VAL A 519 9.83 -14.04 15.79
CA VAL A 519 11.07 -14.68 15.34
C VAL A 519 11.80 -15.34 16.51
N ALA A 520 11.94 -14.66 17.65
CA ALA A 520 12.57 -15.21 18.84
C ALA A 520 11.79 -16.41 19.43
N GLU A 521 10.47 -16.44 19.24
CA GLU A 521 9.60 -17.52 19.68
C GLU A 521 9.78 -18.79 18.83
N TYR A 522 9.76 -18.66 17.50
CA TYR A 522 9.78 -19.81 16.58
C TYR A 522 11.19 -20.29 16.20
N TYR A 523 12.21 -19.44 16.30
CA TYR A 523 13.57 -19.73 15.85
C TYR A 523 14.57 -19.75 17.01
N LYS A 524 15.67 -20.50 16.85
CA LYS A 524 16.74 -20.58 17.86
C LYS A 524 17.47 -19.25 18.05
N SER A 525 17.58 -18.46 16.98
CA SER A 525 18.10 -17.10 16.99
C SER A 525 17.73 -16.38 15.68
N VAL A 526 17.95 -15.06 15.63
CA VAL A 526 17.81 -14.27 14.40
C VAL A 526 18.70 -14.82 13.27
N GLU A 527 19.92 -15.28 13.60
CA GLU A 527 20.81 -15.90 12.61
C GLU A 527 20.23 -17.18 12.01
N HIS A 528 19.60 -18.04 12.84
CA HIS A 528 18.94 -19.24 12.34
C HIS A 528 17.74 -18.92 11.44
N PHE A 529 16.97 -17.87 11.77
CA PHE A 529 15.93 -17.33 10.91
C PHE A 529 16.51 -16.88 9.55
N GLU A 530 17.56 -16.06 9.57
CA GLU A 530 18.19 -15.53 8.35
C GLU A 530 18.71 -16.66 7.45
N VAL A 531 19.38 -17.66 8.05
CA VAL A 531 19.89 -18.82 7.32
C VAL A 531 18.75 -19.63 6.69
N PHE A 532 17.66 -19.85 7.42
CA PHE A 532 16.49 -20.58 6.90
C PHE A 532 15.82 -19.84 5.74
N LEU A 533 15.63 -18.53 5.88
CA LEU A 533 15.08 -17.70 4.82
C LEU A 533 15.95 -17.74 3.57
N LYS A 534 17.27 -17.53 3.69
CA LYS A 534 18.20 -17.57 2.56
C LYS A 534 18.17 -18.93 1.85
N PHE A 535 18.20 -20.01 2.64
CA PHE A 535 18.17 -21.36 2.10
C PHE A 535 16.89 -21.63 1.29
N THR A 536 15.74 -21.27 1.85
CA THR A 536 14.43 -21.53 1.25
C THR A 536 14.17 -20.62 0.05
N ALA A 537 14.57 -19.35 0.11
CA ALA A 537 14.53 -18.43 -1.02
C ALA A 537 15.31 -19.00 -2.22
N ILE A 538 16.57 -19.38 -2.03
CA ILE A 538 17.40 -19.94 -3.13
C ILE A 538 16.77 -21.21 -3.71
N ALA A 539 16.29 -22.11 -2.86
CA ALA A 539 15.65 -23.34 -3.31
C ALA A 539 14.38 -23.09 -4.14
N LEU A 540 13.47 -22.23 -3.64
CA LEU A 540 12.20 -21.93 -4.29
C LEU A 540 12.37 -21.12 -5.57
N PHE A 541 13.33 -20.19 -5.62
CA PHE A 541 13.68 -19.49 -6.85
C PHE A 541 14.31 -20.39 -7.91
N ALA A 542 15.11 -21.38 -7.50
CA ALA A 542 15.63 -22.37 -8.43
C ALA A 542 14.50 -23.24 -9.03
N ARG A 543 13.52 -23.67 -8.22
CA ARG A 543 12.29 -24.34 -8.71
C ARG A 543 11.57 -23.46 -9.74
N CYS A 544 11.24 -22.22 -9.37
CA CYS A 544 10.57 -21.25 -10.25
C CYS A 544 11.33 -21.07 -11.58
N THR A 545 12.64 -20.86 -11.50
CA THR A 545 13.50 -20.68 -12.69
C THR A 545 13.48 -21.90 -13.61
N ALA A 546 13.50 -23.11 -13.06
CA ALA A 546 13.44 -24.34 -13.84
C ALA A 546 12.06 -24.60 -14.48
N GLN A 547 11.00 -24.10 -13.86
CA GLN A 547 9.64 -24.18 -14.38
C GLN A 547 9.41 -23.23 -15.58
N ARG A 548 10.31 -22.28 -15.85
CA ARG A 548 10.17 -21.33 -16.98
C ARG A 548 10.17 -22.02 -18.34
N ARG A 549 9.38 -21.46 -19.26
CA ARG A 549 9.25 -21.95 -20.65
C ARG A 549 10.48 -21.68 -21.53
N SER A 550 11.43 -20.84 -21.07
CA SER A 550 12.58 -20.44 -21.91
C SER A 550 13.62 -21.56 -22.06
N GLY A 551 14.18 -21.68 -23.27
CA GLY A 551 15.36 -22.55 -23.53
C GLY A 551 16.64 -22.12 -22.78
N LYS A 552 16.61 -20.97 -22.09
CA LYS A 552 17.70 -20.45 -21.25
C LYS A 552 17.60 -20.88 -19.77
N ALA A 553 16.58 -21.67 -19.39
CA ALA A 553 16.37 -22.07 -17.99
C ALA A 553 17.62 -22.72 -17.36
N THR A 554 18.37 -23.54 -18.12
CA THR A 554 19.58 -24.20 -17.64
C THR A 554 20.69 -23.21 -17.25
N SER A 555 20.95 -22.18 -18.06
CA SER A 555 21.93 -21.14 -17.73
C SER A 555 21.42 -20.21 -16.64
N ALA A 556 20.11 -20.00 -16.57
CA ALA A 556 19.47 -19.17 -15.54
C ALA A 556 19.49 -19.80 -14.14
N LEU A 557 19.80 -21.10 -14.01
CA LEU A 557 20.01 -21.76 -12.71
C LEU A 557 21.39 -21.47 -12.10
N GLU A 558 22.38 -21.07 -12.92
CA GLU A 558 23.75 -20.81 -12.49
C GLU A 558 23.86 -19.80 -11.34
N PRO A 559 23.16 -18.65 -11.37
CA PRO A 559 23.28 -17.66 -10.31
C PRO A 559 22.76 -18.17 -8.96
N TRP A 560 21.69 -18.98 -8.95
CA TRP A 560 21.15 -19.59 -7.74
C TRP A 560 22.08 -20.64 -7.15
N ARG A 561 22.69 -21.47 -8.01
CA ARG A 561 23.72 -22.44 -7.62
C ARG A 561 24.92 -21.73 -6.97
N TYR A 562 25.46 -20.71 -7.63
CA TYR A 562 26.60 -19.95 -7.12
C TYR A 562 26.25 -19.25 -5.80
N LEU A 563 25.04 -18.68 -5.69
CA LEU A 563 24.58 -18.09 -4.44
C LEU A 563 24.48 -19.13 -3.31
N ALA A 564 23.96 -20.33 -3.59
CA ALA A 564 23.95 -21.43 -2.62
C ALA A 564 25.37 -21.79 -2.14
N GLU A 565 26.35 -21.87 -3.04
CA GLU A 565 27.75 -22.12 -2.68
C GLU A 565 28.32 -21.01 -1.80
N ARG A 566 28.08 -19.74 -2.19
CA ARG A 566 28.55 -18.56 -1.45
C ARG A 566 27.97 -18.50 -0.04
N GLN A 567 26.74 -18.96 0.16
CA GLN A 567 26.10 -19.05 1.49
C GLN A 567 26.51 -20.33 2.26
N GLY A 568 27.38 -21.18 1.71
CA GLY A 568 27.81 -22.43 2.35
C GLY A 568 26.79 -23.57 2.27
N PHE A 569 25.74 -23.45 1.44
CA PHE A 569 24.71 -24.47 1.25
C PHE A 569 25.15 -25.52 0.23
N THR A 570 26.29 -26.19 0.50
CA THR A 570 26.97 -27.11 -0.42
C THR A 570 26.08 -28.23 -0.97
N VAL A 571 25.24 -28.83 -0.13
CA VAL A 571 24.30 -29.88 -0.55
C VAL A 571 23.23 -29.34 -1.50
N LEU A 572 22.69 -28.16 -1.21
CA LEU A 572 21.71 -27.50 -2.09
C LEU A 572 22.37 -27.14 -3.43
N ALA A 573 23.54 -26.51 -3.41
CA ALA A 573 24.31 -26.17 -4.62
C ALA A 573 24.55 -27.40 -5.51
N LYS A 574 24.94 -28.53 -4.92
CA LYS A 574 25.12 -29.79 -5.65
C LYS A 574 23.81 -30.26 -6.30
N LYS A 575 22.68 -30.18 -5.59
CA LYS A 575 21.37 -30.52 -6.16
C LYS A 575 20.96 -29.60 -7.30
N LEU A 576 21.26 -28.29 -7.20
CA LEU A 576 21.03 -27.36 -8.30
C LEU A 576 21.92 -27.65 -9.51
N GLU A 577 23.16 -28.09 -9.30
CA GLU A 577 24.02 -28.55 -10.39
C GLU A 577 23.50 -29.83 -11.05
N GLU A 578 23.04 -30.81 -10.24
CA GLU A 578 22.38 -32.01 -10.76
C GLU A 578 21.17 -31.63 -11.63
N MET A 579 20.33 -30.69 -11.17
CA MET A 579 19.16 -30.20 -11.90
C MET A 579 19.52 -29.61 -13.27
N LYS A 580 20.60 -28.83 -13.37
CA LYS A 580 21.07 -28.28 -14.66
C LYS A 580 21.37 -29.37 -15.68
N THR A 581 21.82 -30.54 -15.24
CA THR A 581 22.07 -31.68 -16.14
C THR A 581 20.81 -32.47 -16.49
N LEU A 582 19.80 -32.45 -15.62
CA LEU A 582 18.53 -33.16 -15.79
C LEU A 582 17.54 -32.40 -16.67
N LEU A 583 17.47 -31.07 -16.53
CA LEU A 583 16.48 -30.24 -17.22
C LEU A 583 16.53 -30.38 -18.76
N PRO A 584 17.71 -30.38 -19.43
CA PRO A 584 17.78 -30.63 -20.87
C PRO A 584 17.30 -32.04 -21.26
N LYS A 585 17.59 -33.04 -20.43
CA LYS A 585 17.16 -34.43 -20.67
C LYS A 585 15.65 -34.56 -20.56
N TRP A 586 15.03 -33.99 -19.53
CA TRP A 586 13.58 -33.97 -19.39
C TRP A 586 12.89 -33.28 -20.57
N ARG A 587 13.45 -32.17 -21.06
CA ARG A 587 12.96 -31.50 -22.27
C ARG A 587 13.07 -32.39 -23.50
N GLN A 588 14.22 -33.04 -23.70
CA GLN A 588 14.43 -33.97 -24.82
C GLN A 588 13.42 -35.12 -24.77
N TYR A 589 13.28 -35.79 -23.63
CA TYR A 589 12.32 -36.88 -23.47
C TYR A 589 10.88 -36.43 -23.71
N ALA A 590 10.50 -35.25 -23.24
CA ALA A 590 9.15 -34.72 -23.46
C ALA A 590 8.86 -34.40 -24.94
N VAL A 591 9.88 -33.97 -25.70
CA VAL A 591 9.76 -33.78 -27.17
C VAL A 591 9.63 -35.12 -27.88
N GLU A 592 10.48 -36.10 -27.55
CA GLU A 592 10.44 -37.45 -28.14
C GLU A 592 9.10 -38.16 -27.88
N ASP A 593 8.54 -38.02 -26.67
CA ASP A 593 7.23 -38.58 -26.29
C ASP A 593 6.07 -37.91 -27.08
N ALA A 594 6.14 -36.59 -27.29
CA ALA A 594 5.16 -35.84 -28.07
C ALA A 594 5.19 -36.21 -29.57
N GLU A 595 6.37 -36.53 -30.12
CA GLU A 595 6.54 -36.95 -31.53
C GLU A 595 6.14 -38.43 -31.77
N GLY A 596 6.22 -39.28 -30.74
CA GLY A 596 5.92 -40.72 -30.84
C GLY A 596 4.43 -41.11 -30.69
N GLY A 597 3.56 -40.17 -30.28
CA GLY A 597 2.14 -40.44 -30.04
C GLY A 597 1.26 -40.38 -31.30
N SER A 598 0.69 -41.52 -31.72
CA SER A 598 -0.19 -41.65 -32.90
C SER A 598 -1.64 -41.16 -32.70
N GLY A 599 -1.86 -40.17 -31.83
CA GLY A 599 -3.18 -39.60 -31.55
C GLY A 599 -3.12 -38.07 -31.46
N GLY A 600 -3.87 -37.38 -32.32
CA GLY A 600 -3.83 -35.92 -32.51
C GLY A 600 -4.35 -35.06 -31.35
N GLY A 601 -3.81 -35.26 -30.14
CA GLY A 601 -3.87 -34.29 -29.05
C GLY A 601 -2.53 -33.58 -28.92
N THR A 602 -2.53 -32.26 -28.79
CA THR A 602 -1.31 -31.47 -28.51
C THR A 602 -0.72 -31.87 -27.16
N HIS A 603 0.20 -32.85 -27.15
CA HIS A 603 0.99 -33.16 -25.95
C HIS A 603 1.87 -31.96 -25.61
N ASP A 604 1.52 -31.24 -24.54
CA ASP A 604 2.28 -30.08 -24.10
C ASP A 604 3.58 -30.52 -23.39
N VAL A 605 4.68 -30.45 -24.15
CA VAL A 605 6.06 -30.66 -23.68
C VAL A 605 6.34 -29.92 -22.37
N GLN A 606 5.79 -28.71 -22.21
CA GLN A 606 6.02 -27.91 -21.01
C GLN A 606 5.37 -28.53 -19.78
N THR A 607 4.11 -28.96 -19.87
CA THR A 607 3.42 -29.67 -18.77
C THR A 607 4.19 -30.92 -18.33
N ALA A 608 4.79 -31.68 -19.26
CA ALA A 608 5.60 -32.84 -18.91
C ALA A 608 6.88 -32.46 -18.14
N VAL A 609 7.58 -31.39 -18.57
CA VAL A 609 8.78 -30.88 -17.88
C VAL A 609 8.44 -30.34 -16.49
N LEU A 610 7.32 -29.61 -16.35
CA LEU A 610 6.86 -29.09 -15.07
C LEU A 610 6.66 -30.21 -14.04
N LYS A 611 6.02 -31.31 -14.44
CA LYS A 611 5.83 -32.49 -13.57
C LYS A 611 7.16 -33.10 -13.11
N GLN A 612 8.17 -33.14 -13.97
CA GLN A 612 9.50 -33.65 -13.60
C GLN A 612 10.21 -32.71 -12.62
N VAL A 613 10.09 -31.39 -12.81
CA VAL A 613 10.65 -30.39 -11.89
C VAL A 613 9.97 -30.49 -10.52
N GLU A 614 8.65 -30.62 -10.46
CA GLU A 614 7.91 -30.81 -9.21
C GLU A 614 8.31 -32.09 -8.49
N ALA A 615 8.37 -33.22 -9.20
CA ALA A 615 8.77 -34.51 -8.63
C ALA A 615 10.22 -34.47 -8.10
N TRP A 616 11.14 -33.82 -8.81
CA TRP A 616 12.50 -33.60 -8.33
C TRP A 616 12.53 -32.70 -7.09
N PHE A 617 11.79 -31.60 -7.08
CA PHE A 617 11.78 -30.68 -5.94
C PHE A 617 11.22 -31.37 -4.69
N GLU A 618 10.12 -32.10 -4.83
CA GLU A 618 9.52 -32.89 -3.75
C GLU A 618 10.49 -33.94 -3.20
N LYS A 619 11.17 -34.68 -4.09
CA LYS A 619 12.05 -35.78 -3.70
C LYS A 619 13.41 -35.33 -3.15
N ASP A 620 14.03 -34.35 -3.80
CA ASP A 620 15.44 -34.01 -3.57
C ASP A 620 15.63 -32.71 -2.78
N ILE A 621 14.67 -31.78 -2.80
CA ILE A 621 14.81 -30.45 -2.17
C ILE A 621 13.96 -30.30 -0.91
N CYS A 622 12.69 -30.75 -0.92
CA CYS A 622 11.82 -30.69 0.26
C CYS A 622 12.45 -31.35 1.51
N PRO A 623 13.13 -32.51 1.43
CA PRO A 623 13.83 -33.07 2.59
C PRO A 623 14.94 -32.17 3.13
N LEU A 624 15.64 -31.43 2.27
CA LEU A 624 16.68 -30.48 2.67
C LEU A 624 16.07 -29.26 3.38
N ILE A 625 14.97 -28.72 2.86
CA ILE A 625 14.22 -27.63 3.50
C ILE A 625 13.69 -28.09 4.88
N ASN A 626 13.11 -29.29 4.96
CA ASN A 626 12.58 -29.84 6.21
C ASN A 626 13.70 -30.06 7.25
N LYS A 627 14.86 -30.57 6.83
CA LYS A 627 16.03 -30.69 7.69
C LYS A 627 16.48 -29.31 8.19
N ARG A 628 16.60 -28.33 7.28
CA ARG A 628 17.00 -26.97 7.65
C ARG A 628 16.00 -26.33 8.63
N ARG A 629 14.70 -26.56 8.44
CA ARG A 629 13.65 -26.12 9.38
C ARG A 629 13.91 -26.67 10.79
N GLN A 630 14.15 -27.97 10.92
CA GLN A 630 14.47 -28.59 12.23
C GLN A 630 15.76 -28.04 12.86
N GLU A 631 16.76 -27.73 12.03
CA GLU A 631 18.02 -27.13 12.50
C GLU A 631 17.83 -25.68 12.95
N SER A 632 16.86 -24.94 12.40
CA SER A 632 16.70 -23.49 12.61
C SER A 632 15.64 -23.14 13.66
N CYS A 633 14.60 -23.96 13.78
CA CYS A 633 13.45 -23.69 14.65
C CYS A 633 13.73 -24.10 16.10
N SER A 634 13.13 -23.38 17.05
CA SER A 634 13.16 -23.74 18.46
C SER A 634 12.24 -24.94 18.71
N VAL A 635 12.58 -25.78 19.71
CA VAL A 635 11.73 -26.93 20.09
C VAL A 635 10.35 -26.45 20.52
N THR A 636 10.30 -25.40 21.34
CA THR A 636 9.06 -24.77 21.82
C THR A 636 8.22 -24.21 20.67
N GLY A 637 8.84 -23.54 19.70
CA GLY A 637 8.17 -23.02 18.52
C GLY A 637 7.51 -24.12 17.69
N MET A 638 8.22 -25.22 17.44
CA MET A 638 7.65 -26.37 16.72
C MET A 638 6.49 -27.03 17.50
N GLN A 639 6.58 -27.10 18.82
CA GLN A 639 5.48 -27.61 19.65
C GLN A 639 4.23 -26.72 19.57
N LYS A 640 4.41 -25.39 19.51
CA LYS A 640 3.32 -24.42 19.33
C LYS A 640 2.65 -24.56 17.97
N ILE A 641 3.41 -24.70 16.89
CA ILE A 641 2.85 -24.96 15.55
C ILE A 641 2.03 -26.25 15.53
N GLU A 642 2.51 -27.31 16.19
CA GLU A 642 1.77 -28.56 16.27
C GLU A 642 0.50 -28.44 17.15
N ALA A 643 0.53 -27.62 18.20
CA ALA A 643 -0.66 -27.30 18.99
C ALA A 643 -1.68 -26.52 18.16
N LEU A 644 -1.21 -25.55 17.38
CA LEU A 644 -2.04 -24.78 16.45
C LEU A 644 -2.71 -25.67 15.41
N ARG A 645 -1.98 -26.62 14.80
CA ARG A 645 -2.54 -27.63 13.87
C ARG A 645 -3.63 -28.48 14.51
N ARG A 646 -3.40 -28.96 15.74
CA ARG A 646 -4.41 -29.72 16.48
C ARG A 646 -5.65 -28.88 16.78
N ALA A 647 -5.46 -27.61 17.14
CA ALA A 647 -6.56 -26.67 17.38
C ALA A 647 -7.37 -26.40 16.10
N ALA A 648 -6.71 -26.11 14.97
CA ALA A 648 -7.34 -25.92 13.66
C ALA A 648 -8.14 -27.16 13.23
N GLY A 649 -7.56 -28.36 13.41
CA GLY A 649 -8.26 -29.62 13.16
C GLY A 649 -9.52 -29.80 14.01
N LYS A 650 -9.50 -29.38 15.29
CA LYS A 650 -10.69 -29.41 16.15
C LYS A 650 -11.76 -28.43 15.70
N VAL A 651 -11.41 -27.20 15.34
CA VAL A 651 -12.37 -26.19 14.86
C VAL A 651 -13.06 -26.69 13.58
N LEU A 652 -12.28 -27.19 12.61
CA LEU A 652 -12.79 -27.79 11.38
C LEU A 652 -13.66 -29.05 11.60
N LEU A 653 -13.48 -29.77 12.71
CA LEU A 653 -14.27 -30.95 13.07
C LEU A 653 -15.51 -30.60 13.91
N GLN A 654 -15.43 -29.62 14.82
CA GLN A 654 -16.56 -29.15 15.61
C GLN A 654 -17.62 -28.48 14.73
N GLU A 655 -17.21 -27.84 13.64
CA GLU A 655 -18.14 -27.32 12.62
C GLU A 655 -18.83 -28.41 11.79
N LYS A 656 -18.39 -29.68 11.89
CA LYS A 656 -19.16 -30.83 11.38
C LYS A 656 -20.21 -31.35 12.37
N VAL A 657 -20.26 -30.86 13.62
CA VAL A 657 -21.20 -31.31 14.64
C VAL A 657 -21.74 -30.12 15.44
N SER A 658 -22.72 -29.42 14.85
CA SER A 658 -23.94 -28.94 15.52
C SER A 658 -23.83 -28.41 16.97
N SER A 659 -22.99 -27.40 17.23
CA SER A 659 -23.21 -26.43 18.32
C SER A 659 -22.22 -25.25 18.25
N LEU A 660 -22.56 -24.23 17.46
CA LEU A 660 -22.14 -22.83 17.65
C LEU A 660 -23.40 -21.97 17.62
#